data_AF-A0A5J9UC46-F1
#
_entry.id   AF-A0A5J9UC46-F1
#
_cell.length_a   1.000
_cell.length_b   1.000
_cell.length_c   1.000
_cell.angle_alpha   90.00
_cell.angle_beta   90.00
_cell.angle_gamma   90.00
#
_symmetry.space_group_name_H-M   'P 1'
#
loop_
_entity.id
_entity.type
_entity.pdbx_description
1 polymer ?
#
loop_
_entity_poly.entity_id
_entity_poly.type
_entity_poly.pdbx_seq_one_letter_code
_entity_poly.pdbx_strand_id
1 'polypeptide(L)'
;MASAPPPDDAPAVENGHGHDNGNGNGPSPPAKRPRAVISAAEIRAEFAHHDAAVARVNNGSFGCCPASVLAAQARWQHLFLAQPDAFYFHGLQQGLARSRAAVAALVGAGDVSEVSLVDNATTAAAIVLQHAAWSFAEGRFARGDAVLMLHYAYGAVKKSIHAYVARAGATVVEVPLPFPVASADAIIAEFRAALDVAKAGGRRVRLAVIDHITSMPSVVIPVKDLVAICRNEGVDRVFVDAAHSIGQVPVDVQDIGADFYTSNLHKWFFCPPAVAFLHTRKGDPVAAQLHHPVVSQEYGNGLPMESGWIGTRDYSAQLVVSEAIDFVNRFEGGIEGIRIRNHEKVIEMGRMLAEAWGTFLGSPPELCGSMVMVGMPGCLGIESDGDAMRVRTMLRKDFQVEVPIYYNSRRVEGQEMAKDKNGDPVTGYVRISHQIYNVKEDYERLRDAVNKLVSEGFTSSKLRPSEKPWFGQLDTYYITPAMIEQLSVNSNFLNFKEFQYVLLLSITWYIWLSCKKLWRDDLPANQHSLEDTVADYLGTPVTMGQKHLALASCFWVLSCALLIRSSDGLLRIDLNKKKLDKETLTAAKLARQEGSHLLSSAGSRQYLGGSNDDIVPLDNYLDTQYYGEISIGTPPQNFTVIFDTGSSNLWVPSSKCYFSIACYLHHRYKSAKSKTYKKNGETCTISYGSGQIAGFFSEDNVLVGDLVVRNQKFIETTRETSPTFIIGKFDGILGLGFPEISVGDAPPIWQSMKEQKLLENDVFSFWLNRDPDASAGGELVFGGVDPKHYKGSHTYVPVTRKGYWQFNMGDLLIGGQSTGFCAGGCAAIVDSGTSLLAGPTAIVAQVNHAIGAEGIISTECKEVVREYGEMILQLLIAQTSPQKVCTQIGLCVFDGTHSVSNPIESVVEKQNRGSDLFCTACEMAVVWIQNQLRENKTKELILDYANQLCERLPSPNGESTVDCHQISKMPNLAFTIANKTFTLTPEQYIVKLEQAGQTMCISGFMAFDIPPPRGPLWILGDVFMGAYHTVFDFGKNRIGFAKSA
;
A
#
# COMPACT_ATOMS: atom_id res chain seq x y z
N MET A 1 -55.25 -13.01 -19.73
CA MET A 1 -55.73 -12.53 -18.42
C MET A 1 -54.63 -11.70 -17.78
N ALA A 2 -55.00 -10.54 -17.26
CA ALA A 2 -54.22 -9.53 -16.53
C ALA A 2 -53.09 -8.83 -17.31
N SER A 3 -53.51 -7.77 -18.02
CA SER A 3 -52.74 -6.65 -18.57
C SER A 3 -52.15 -5.74 -17.48
N ALA A 4 -50.86 -5.45 -17.56
CA ALA A 4 -50.19 -4.39 -16.80
C ALA A 4 -50.29 -3.03 -17.54
N PRO A 5 -50.39 -1.89 -16.85
CA PRO A 5 -50.58 -0.58 -17.47
C PRO A 5 -49.26 0.02 -18.01
N PRO A 6 -49.31 0.94 -19.01
CA PRO A 6 -48.14 1.56 -19.60
C PRO A 6 -47.58 2.73 -18.75
N PRO A 7 -46.32 3.13 -18.96
CA PRO A 7 -45.72 4.29 -18.29
C PRO A 7 -46.07 5.58 -19.04
N ASP A 8 -46.75 6.52 -18.36
CA ASP A 8 -46.99 7.88 -18.85
C ASP A 8 -45.92 8.87 -18.35
N ASP A 9 -45.70 9.88 -19.20
CA ASP A 9 -45.09 11.20 -18.99
C ASP A 9 -43.56 11.36 -19.15
N ALA A 10 -43.13 11.33 -20.42
CA ALA A 10 -42.07 12.22 -20.92
C ALA A 10 -42.72 13.43 -21.63
N PRO A 11 -42.40 14.69 -21.29
CA PRO A 11 -42.98 15.82 -22.01
C PRO A 11 -42.27 16.01 -23.35
N ALA A 12 -43.03 15.90 -24.43
CA ALA A 12 -42.64 16.26 -25.78
C ALA A 12 -42.41 17.77 -25.90
N VAL A 13 -41.32 18.17 -26.56
CA VAL A 13 -41.05 19.55 -26.97
C VAL A 13 -41.57 19.73 -28.38
N GLU A 14 -42.72 20.40 -28.54
CA GLU A 14 -43.19 20.89 -29.84
C GLU A 14 -42.56 22.26 -30.15
N ASN A 15 -41.93 22.36 -31.32
CA ASN A 15 -41.48 23.61 -31.93
C ASN A 15 -42.66 24.31 -32.62
N GLY A 16 -42.85 25.61 -32.35
CA GLY A 16 -43.79 26.45 -33.08
C GLY A 16 -43.44 27.93 -32.97
N HIS A 17 -42.92 28.50 -34.05
CA HIS A 17 -42.79 29.95 -34.24
C HIS A 17 -44.16 30.61 -34.44
N GLY A 18 -44.37 31.78 -33.83
CA GLY A 18 -45.49 32.67 -34.16
C GLY A 18 -45.53 33.93 -33.28
N HIS A 19 -45.28 35.10 -33.89
CA HIS A 19 -45.63 36.41 -33.35
C HIS A 19 -47.15 36.53 -33.12
N ASP A 20 -47.60 37.13 -32.02
CA ASP A 20 -48.26 38.46 -31.99
C ASP A 20 -48.82 38.80 -30.58
N ASN A 21 -49.06 40.10 -30.35
CA ASN A 21 -49.49 40.78 -29.13
C ASN A 21 -50.90 40.40 -28.62
N GLY A 22 -51.14 40.50 -27.30
CA GLY A 22 -52.49 40.55 -26.74
C GLY A 22 -52.59 40.48 -25.22
N ASN A 23 -52.94 41.61 -24.61
CA ASN A 23 -53.16 41.81 -23.17
C ASN A 23 -54.40 41.03 -22.68
N GLY A 24 -54.30 40.26 -21.59
CA GLY A 24 -55.45 39.57 -20.98
C GLY A 24 -55.14 38.93 -19.63
N ASN A 25 -55.64 39.52 -18.55
CA ASN A 25 -55.59 39.01 -17.18
C ASN A 25 -56.15 37.58 -17.08
N GLY A 26 -55.28 36.60 -16.78
CA GLY A 26 -55.63 35.24 -16.35
C GLY A 26 -55.17 35.00 -14.90
N PRO A 27 -55.83 34.08 -14.16
CA PRO A 27 -55.66 33.96 -12.71
C PRO A 27 -54.26 33.44 -12.35
N SER A 28 -53.67 34.04 -11.31
CA SER A 28 -52.40 33.65 -10.73
C SER A 28 -52.36 32.14 -10.44
N PRO A 29 -51.24 31.43 -10.69
CA PRO A 29 -51.10 30.03 -10.30
C PRO A 29 -51.30 29.89 -8.79
N PRO A 30 -51.91 28.80 -8.29
CA PRO A 30 -52.09 28.60 -6.87
C PRO A 30 -50.71 28.57 -6.19
N ALA A 31 -50.52 29.45 -5.20
CA ALA A 31 -49.32 29.47 -4.38
C ALA A 31 -49.03 28.07 -3.84
N LYS A 32 -47.84 27.52 -4.15
CA LYS A 32 -47.35 26.27 -3.55
C LYS A 32 -47.43 26.45 -2.03
N ARG A 33 -48.21 25.59 -1.35
CA ARG A 33 -48.27 25.56 0.12
C ARG A 33 -46.83 25.51 0.66
N PRO A 34 -46.47 26.32 1.68
CA PRO A 34 -45.13 26.28 2.26
C PRO A 34 -44.85 24.85 2.76
N ARG A 35 -43.77 24.25 2.24
CA ARG A 35 -43.31 22.92 2.65
C ARG A 35 -42.96 23.03 4.13
N ALA A 36 -43.51 22.16 4.97
CA ALA A 36 -43.24 22.18 6.41
C ALA A 36 -41.73 22.06 6.65
N VAL A 37 -41.19 22.87 7.57
CA VAL A 37 -39.78 22.80 7.98
C VAL A 37 -39.51 21.42 8.58
N ILE A 38 -38.39 20.81 8.19
CA ILE A 38 -38.02 19.45 8.62
C ILE A 38 -37.92 19.36 10.15
N SER A 39 -38.60 18.36 10.72
CA SER A 39 -38.60 18.11 12.15
C SER A 39 -37.35 17.33 12.60
N ALA A 40 -37.03 17.38 13.90
CA ALA A 40 -35.94 16.59 14.48
C ALA A 40 -36.14 15.07 14.30
N ALA A 41 -37.38 14.59 14.27
CA ALA A 41 -37.70 13.19 14.02
C ALA A 41 -37.39 12.79 12.57
N GLU A 42 -37.71 13.65 11.61
CA GLU A 42 -37.36 13.44 10.20
C GLU A 42 -35.85 13.48 9.97
N ILE A 43 -35.12 14.41 10.62
CA ILE A 43 -33.65 14.44 10.55
C ILE A 43 -33.08 13.10 11.04
N ARG A 44 -33.55 12.58 12.18
CA ARG A 44 -33.12 11.26 12.68
C ARG A 44 -33.43 10.14 11.69
N ALA A 45 -34.60 10.15 11.05
CA ALA A 45 -34.95 9.15 10.05
C ALA A 45 -34.02 9.19 8.82
N GLU A 46 -33.66 10.39 8.36
CA GLU A 46 -32.76 10.58 7.20
C GLU A 46 -31.34 10.04 7.46
N PHE A 47 -30.89 10.05 8.71
CA PHE A 47 -29.55 9.56 9.10
C PHE A 47 -29.59 8.28 9.95
N ALA A 48 -30.71 7.55 9.95
CA ALA A 48 -30.87 6.32 10.75
C ALA A 48 -29.94 5.17 10.32
N HIS A 49 -29.29 5.30 9.16
CA HIS A 49 -28.27 4.37 8.66
C HIS A 49 -26.88 4.63 9.27
N HIS A 50 -26.71 5.72 10.05
CA HIS A 50 -25.53 5.90 10.89
C HIS A 50 -25.60 4.98 12.12
N ASP A 51 -24.44 4.52 12.59
CA ASP A 51 -24.36 3.76 13.84
C ASP A 51 -24.61 4.69 15.04
N ALA A 52 -25.78 4.54 15.68
CA ALA A 52 -26.18 5.34 16.83
C ALA A 52 -25.32 5.07 18.09
N ALA A 53 -24.55 3.97 18.11
CA ALA A 53 -23.63 3.69 19.22
C ALA A 53 -22.35 4.54 19.14
N VAL A 54 -22.05 5.14 17.98
CA VAL A 54 -20.81 5.88 17.73
C VAL A 54 -21.06 7.39 17.72
N ALA A 55 -20.34 8.11 18.58
CA ALA A 55 -20.30 9.57 18.55
C ALA A 55 -19.45 10.04 17.36
N ARG A 56 -20.11 10.24 16.21
CA ARG A 56 -19.48 10.66 14.95
C ARG A 56 -19.34 12.18 14.91
N VAL A 57 -18.21 12.69 15.39
CA VAL A 57 -17.85 14.13 15.37
C VAL A 57 -16.85 14.48 14.26
N ASN A 58 -16.90 13.73 13.14
CA ASN A 58 -15.96 13.81 12.01
C ASN A 58 -16.65 13.86 10.63
N ASN A 59 -17.73 14.63 10.50
CA ASN A 59 -18.40 14.86 9.21
C ASN A 59 -17.41 15.39 8.15
N GLY A 60 -16.47 16.24 8.54
CA GLY A 60 -15.54 16.87 7.60
C GLY A 60 -14.63 15.93 6.80
N SER A 61 -14.42 14.68 7.25
CA SER A 61 -13.57 13.72 6.51
C SER A 61 -14.30 13.06 5.35
N PHE A 62 -15.49 12.51 5.61
CA PHE A 62 -16.21 11.62 4.68
C PHE A 62 -17.61 12.11 4.30
N GLY A 63 -18.08 13.17 4.96
CA GLY A 63 -19.40 13.75 4.80
C GLY A 63 -20.53 12.91 5.34
N CYS A 64 -21.72 13.17 4.81
CA CYS A 64 -22.96 12.50 5.15
C CYS A 64 -23.92 12.61 3.97
N CYS A 65 -24.77 11.60 3.76
CA CYS A 65 -25.79 11.62 2.72
C CYS A 65 -27.12 11.16 3.33
N PRO A 66 -28.20 11.96 3.24
CA PRO A 66 -29.49 11.60 3.81
C PRO A 66 -30.12 10.44 3.03
N ALA A 67 -30.93 9.62 3.71
CA ALA A 67 -31.56 8.43 3.15
C ALA A 67 -32.40 8.73 1.90
N SER A 68 -33.07 9.90 1.85
CA SER A 68 -33.83 10.36 0.69
C SER A 68 -32.95 10.54 -0.57
N VAL A 69 -31.73 11.06 -0.41
CA VAL A 69 -30.76 11.24 -1.51
C VAL A 69 -30.13 9.90 -1.89
N LEU A 70 -29.80 9.03 -0.92
CA LEU A 70 -29.33 7.66 -1.18
C LEU A 70 -30.39 6.85 -1.95
N ALA A 71 -31.67 7.01 -1.61
CA ALA A 71 -32.77 6.38 -2.35
C ALA A 71 -32.86 6.92 -3.79
N ALA A 72 -32.58 8.21 -4.01
CA ALA A 72 -32.49 8.77 -5.37
C ALA A 72 -31.31 8.20 -6.16
N GLN A 73 -30.16 8.03 -5.51
CA GLN A 73 -28.98 7.44 -6.11
C GLN A 73 -29.26 5.99 -6.55
N ALA A 74 -29.88 5.19 -5.68
CA ALA A 74 -30.27 3.82 -5.99
C ALA A 74 -31.24 3.73 -7.18
N ARG A 75 -32.17 4.70 -7.32
CA ARG A 75 -33.04 4.77 -8.51
C ARG A 75 -32.24 4.98 -9.79
N TRP A 76 -31.25 5.87 -9.78
CA TRP A 76 -30.39 6.09 -10.95
C TRP A 76 -29.55 4.87 -11.31
N GLN A 77 -28.99 4.19 -10.31
CA GLN A 77 -28.26 2.92 -10.50
C GLN A 77 -29.17 1.85 -11.12
N HIS A 78 -30.41 1.75 -10.63
CA HIS A 78 -31.38 0.80 -11.19
C HIS A 78 -31.80 1.15 -12.62
N LEU A 79 -32.02 2.43 -12.92
CA LEU A 79 -32.34 2.89 -14.29
C LEU A 79 -31.21 2.55 -15.27
N PHE A 80 -29.95 2.74 -14.87
CA PHE A 80 -28.80 2.35 -15.69
C PHE A 80 -28.81 0.84 -15.97
N LEU A 81 -29.03 0.00 -14.96
CA LEU A 81 -29.03 -1.45 -15.13
C LEU A 81 -30.28 -1.98 -15.85
N ALA A 82 -31.40 -1.27 -15.79
CA ALA A 82 -32.63 -1.68 -16.46
C ALA A 82 -32.55 -1.52 -17.98
N GLN A 83 -31.98 -0.42 -18.47
CA GLN A 83 -31.75 -0.15 -19.90
C GLN A 83 -30.51 0.76 -20.09
N PRO A 84 -29.29 0.19 -20.16
CA PRO A 84 -28.05 0.96 -20.22
C PRO A 84 -27.97 1.94 -21.39
N ASP A 85 -28.38 1.54 -22.60
CA ASP A 85 -28.33 2.40 -23.79
C ASP A 85 -29.27 3.60 -23.65
N ALA A 86 -30.52 3.37 -23.24
CA ALA A 86 -31.49 4.45 -23.04
C ALA A 86 -31.02 5.42 -21.94
N PHE A 87 -30.46 4.88 -20.85
CA PHE A 87 -29.86 5.70 -19.81
C PHE A 87 -28.68 6.53 -20.34
N TYR A 88 -27.76 5.92 -21.09
CA TYR A 88 -26.59 6.61 -21.62
C TYR A 88 -26.96 7.74 -22.58
N PHE A 89 -27.76 7.44 -23.61
CA PHE A 89 -28.06 8.39 -24.69
C PHE A 89 -29.10 9.46 -24.30
N HIS A 90 -29.96 9.19 -23.32
CA HIS A 90 -31.05 10.11 -22.95
C HIS A 90 -31.02 10.56 -21.49
N GLY A 91 -30.77 9.64 -20.54
CA GLY A 91 -30.84 9.92 -19.11
C GLY A 91 -29.62 10.66 -18.54
N LEU A 92 -28.42 10.22 -18.91
CA LEU A 92 -27.15 10.65 -18.30
C LEU A 92 -26.84 12.10 -18.65
N GLN A 93 -26.78 12.45 -19.93
CA GLN A 93 -26.42 13.81 -20.38
C GLN A 93 -27.39 14.86 -19.84
N GLN A 94 -28.70 14.59 -19.89
CA GLN A 94 -29.72 15.49 -19.36
C GLN A 94 -29.61 15.61 -17.83
N GLY A 95 -29.34 14.51 -17.12
CA GLY A 95 -29.14 14.50 -15.69
C GLY A 95 -27.91 15.31 -15.27
N LEU A 96 -26.77 15.11 -15.93
CA LEU A 96 -25.54 15.87 -15.68
C LEU A 96 -25.70 17.36 -15.98
N ALA A 97 -26.40 17.72 -17.06
CA ALA A 97 -26.71 19.12 -17.37
C ALA A 97 -27.56 19.78 -16.26
N ARG A 98 -28.56 19.06 -15.74
CA ARG A 98 -29.37 19.54 -14.59
C ARG A 98 -28.52 19.74 -13.35
N SER A 99 -27.68 18.78 -12.99
CA SER A 99 -26.77 18.89 -11.84
C SER A 99 -25.79 20.05 -12.00
N ARG A 100 -25.21 20.25 -13.19
CA ARG A 100 -24.32 21.41 -13.46
C ARG A 100 -25.05 22.74 -13.28
N ALA A 101 -26.27 22.85 -13.79
CA ALA A 101 -27.06 24.08 -13.63
C ALA A 101 -27.40 24.35 -12.15
N ALA A 102 -27.72 23.31 -11.39
CA ALA A 102 -27.94 23.39 -9.95
C ALA A 102 -26.69 23.87 -9.21
N VAL A 103 -25.51 23.31 -9.52
CA VAL A 103 -24.23 23.75 -8.95
C VAL A 103 -23.90 25.18 -9.34
N ALA A 104 -24.08 25.55 -10.61
CA ALA A 104 -23.80 26.90 -11.10
C ALA A 104 -24.61 27.96 -10.32
N ALA A 105 -25.91 27.71 -10.11
CA ALA A 105 -26.75 28.58 -9.30
C ALA A 105 -26.32 28.61 -7.83
N LEU A 106 -25.91 27.47 -7.27
CA LEU A 106 -25.49 27.35 -5.88
C LEU A 106 -24.22 28.13 -5.55
N VAL A 107 -23.30 28.27 -6.50
CA VAL A 107 -21.98 28.88 -6.29
C VAL A 107 -21.82 30.26 -6.93
N GLY A 108 -22.90 30.81 -7.50
CA GLY A 108 -22.86 32.11 -8.18
C GLY A 108 -22.07 32.10 -9.49
N ALA A 109 -21.96 30.97 -10.19
CA ALA A 109 -21.30 30.92 -11.50
C ALA A 109 -22.12 31.67 -12.55
N GLY A 110 -21.46 32.36 -13.49
CA GLY A 110 -22.14 33.21 -14.45
C GLY A 110 -22.83 32.44 -15.57
N ASP A 111 -22.39 31.21 -15.83
CA ASP A 111 -22.88 30.34 -16.88
C ASP A 111 -22.66 28.87 -16.51
N VAL A 112 -23.54 27.98 -16.97
CA VAL A 112 -23.45 26.53 -16.69
C VAL A 112 -22.21 25.88 -17.32
N SER A 113 -21.69 26.43 -18.41
CA SER A 113 -20.45 25.99 -19.04
C SER A 113 -19.20 26.27 -18.21
N GLU A 114 -19.30 27.11 -17.17
CA GLU A 114 -18.20 27.33 -16.23
C GLU A 114 -18.02 26.20 -15.22
N VAL A 115 -18.97 25.27 -15.13
CA VAL A 115 -19.00 24.22 -14.11
C VAL A 115 -18.78 22.85 -14.75
N SER A 116 -17.73 22.16 -14.32
CA SER A 116 -17.47 20.75 -14.66
C SER A 116 -17.71 19.88 -13.44
N LEU A 117 -18.47 18.78 -13.56
CA LEU A 117 -18.64 17.81 -12.48
C LEU A 117 -17.50 16.80 -12.53
N VAL A 118 -16.84 16.58 -11.41
CA VAL A 118 -15.71 15.65 -11.26
C VAL A 118 -15.89 14.80 -10.01
N ASP A 119 -15.10 13.75 -9.84
CA ASP A 119 -15.31 12.80 -8.74
C ASP A 119 -14.99 13.40 -7.37
N ASN A 120 -13.95 14.22 -7.30
CA ASN A 120 -13.50 14.86 -6.06
C ASN A 120 -12.52 16.00 -6.36
N ALA A 121 -12.23 16.82 -5.36
CA ALA A 121 -11.28 17.92 -5.42
C ALA A 121 -9.85 17.49 -5.85
N THR A 122 -9.44 16.24 -5.59
CA THR A 122 -8.14 15.73 -6.04
C THR A 122 -8.11 15.60 -7.57
N THR A 123 -9.20 15.16 -8.19
CA THR A 123 -9.35 15.13 -9.65
C THR A 123 -9.31 16.54 -10.23
N ALA A 124 -10.01 17.50 -9.61
CA ALA A 124 -9.95 18.91 -10.01
C ALA A 124 -8.53 19.48 -9.93
N ALA A 125 -7.81 19.19 -8.84
CA ALA A 125 -6.41 19.58 -8.69
C ALA A 125 -5.52 18.94 -9.77
N ALA A 126 -5.73 17.67 -10.10
CA ALA A 126 -4.99 17.00 -11.16
C ALA A 126 -5.18 17.66 -12.53
N ILE A 127 -6.41 18.04 -12.90
CA ILE A 127 -6.73 18.79 -14.14
C ILE A 127 -5.89 20.08 -14.21
N VAL A 128 -5.95 20.90 -13.17
CA VAL A 128 -5.25 22.20 -13.13
C VAL A 128 -3.73 22.03 -13.14
N LEU A 129 -3.21 21.08 -12.35
CA LEU A 129 -1.77 20.85 -12.22
C LEU A 129 -1.17 20.21 -13.47
N GLN A 130 -1.92 19.37 -14.18
CA GLN A 130 -1.48 18.80 -15.46
C GLN A 130 -1.32 19.89 -16.51
N HIS A 131 -2.23 20.86 -16.56
CA HIS A 131 -2.09 22.03 -17.43
C HIS A 131 -0.85 22.87 -17.11
N ALA A 132 -0.59 23.11 -15.82
CA ALA A 132 0.62 23.81 -15.39
C ALA A 132 1.89 23.03 -15.80
N ALA A 133 1.91 21.71 -15.60
CA ALA A 133 3.02 20.85 -15.98
C ALA A 133 3.29 20.86 -17.49
N TRP A 134 2.26 20.79 -18.33
CA TRP A 134 2.40 20.92 -19.78
C TRP A 134 2.94 22.29 -20.19
N SER A 135 2.49 23.36 -19.52
CA SER A 135 3.00 24.71 -19.78
C SER A 135 4.51 24.83 -19.51
N PHE A 136 5.04 24.14 -18.49
CA PHE A 136 6.48 24.02 -18.28
C PHE A 136 7.16 23.14 -19.34
N ALA A 137 6.58 21.98 -19.66
CA ALA A 137 7.15 21.03 -20.60
C ALA A 137 7.26 21.61 -22.03
N GLU A 138 6.29 22.43 -22.43
CA GLU A 138 6.24 23.12 -23.73
C GLU A 138 7.05 24.42 -23.76
N GLY A 139 7.69 24.79 -22.65
CA GLY A 139 8.49 26.02 -22.53
C GLY A 139 7.67 27.32 -22.46
N ARG A 140 6.34 27.24 -22.28
CA ARG A 140 5.48 28.41 -22.03
C ARG A 140 5.78 29.05 -20.67
N PHE A 141 6.10 28.21 -19.68
CA PHE A 141 6.66 28.63 -18.39
C PHE A 141 8.16 28.35 -18.35
N ALA A 142 8.93 29.26 -17.77
CA ALA A 142 10.38 29.12 -17.70
C ALA A 142 10.75 28.19 -16.56
N ARG A 143 11.75 27.33 -16.77
CA ARG A 143 12.30 26.48 -15.70
C ARG A 143 12.77 27.36 -14.53
N GLY A 144 12.38 26.98 -13.32
CA GLY A 144 12.65 27.73 -12.11
C GLY A 144 11.54 28.71 -11.71
N ASP A 145 10.57 29.02 -12.59
CA ASP A 145 9.36 29.76 -12.20
C ASP A 145 8.64 29.06 -11.04
N ALA A 146 7.96 29.85 -10.21
CA ALA A 146 7.45 29.39 -8.93
C ALA A 146 5.98 28.93 -8.99
N VAL A 147 5.67 27.90 -8.18
CA VAL A 147 4.31 27.54 -7.78
C VAL A 147 4.22 27.67 -6.26
N LEU A 148 3.24 28.44 -5.79
CA LEU A 148 3.01 28.71 -4.38
C LEU A 148 1.89 27.80 -3.87
N MET A 149 2.06 27.19 -2.69
CA MET A 149 0.98 26.45 -2.02
C MET A 149 1.01 26.66 -0.51
N LEU A 150 -0.13 26.50 0.17
CA LEU A 150 -0.14 26.52 1.63
C LEU A 150 0.58 25.27 2.19
N HIS A 151 1.33 25.41 3.27
CA HIS A 151 1.95 24.23 3.90
C HIS A 151 0.93 23.30 4.57
N TYR A 152 -0.32 23.73 4.76
CA TYR A 152 -1.43 22.88 5.19
C TYR A 152 -2.26 22.34 4.02
N ALA A 153 -1.83 22.58 2.77
CA ALA A 153 -2.47 22.01 1.60
C ALA A 153 -2.60 20.49 1.76
N TYR A 154 -3.73 19.96 1.31
CA TYR A 154 -4.05 18.55 1.48
C TYR A 154 -2.95 17.66 0.89
N GLY A 155 -2.61 16.58 1.60
CA GLY A 155 -1.46 15.74 1.27
C GLY A 155 -1.47 15.21 -0.17
N ALA A 156 -2.64 14.91 -0.74
CA ALA A 156 -2.73 14.50 -2.15
C ALA A 156 -2.41 15.64 -3.11
N VAL A 157 -2.85 16.87 -2.83
CA VAL A 157 -2.58 18.06 -3.65
C VAL A 157 -1.09 18.40 -3.62
N LYS A 158 -0.47 18.38 -2.43
CA LYS A 158 0.98 18.55 -2.29
C LYS A 158 1.76 17.54 -3.11
N LYS A 159 1.41 16.25 -3.00
CA LYS A 159 2.03 15.18 -3.78
C LYS A 159 1.83 15.38 -5.29
N SER A 160 0.64 15.79 -5.72
CA SER A 160 0.36 16.11 -7.12
C SER A 160 1.19 17.28 -7.65
N ILE A 161 1.39 18.34 -6.86
CA ILE A 161 2.25 19.47 -7.24
C ILE A 161 3.69 18.98 -7.44
N HIS A 162 4.20 18.14 -6.56
CA HIS A 162 5.53 17.55 -6.72
C HIS A 162 5.62 16.60 -7.93
N ALA A 163 4.60 15.76 -8.14
CA ALA A 163 4.57 14.77 -9.21
C ALA A 163 4.49 15.41 -10.60
N TYR A 164 3.65 16.44 -10.76
CA TYR A 164 3.39 17.07 -12.06
C TYR A 164 4.26 18.30 -12.30
N VAL A 165 4.30 19.23 -11.35
CA VAL A 165 4.82 20.58 -11.61
C VAL A 165 6.28 20.73 -11.22
N ALA A 166 6.67 20.22 -10.04
CA ALA A 166 8.08 20.25 -9.62
C ALA A 166 8.96 19.42 -10.57
N ARG A 167 8.46 18.25 -10.99
CA ARG A 167 9.14 17.39 -11.98
C ARG A 167 9.29 18.07 -13.35
N ALA A 168 8.34 18.91 -13.74
CA ALA A 168 8.40 19.71 -14.97
C ALA A 168 9.36 20.92 -14.87
N GLY A 169 9.98 21.15 -13.70
CA GLY A 169 11.02 22.16 -13.50
C GLY A 169 10.57 23.42 -12.76
N ALA A 170 9.40 23.40 -12.12
CA ALA A 170 8.95 24.50 -11.26
C ALA A 170 9.66 24.52 -9.90
N THR A 171 9.82 25.70 -9.32
CA THR A 171 10.21 25.87 -7.91
C THR A 171 8.96 25.90 -7.04
N VAL A 172 8.81 24.94 -6.12
CA VAL A 172 7.65 24.91 -5.21
C VAL A 172 7.96 25.71 -3.94
N VAL A 173 7.09 26.63 -3.57
CA VAL A 173 7.20 27.43 -2.33
C VAL A 173 5.99 27.15 -1.45
N GLU A 174 6.25 26.72 -0.21
CA GLU A 174 5.21 26.50 0.79
C GLU A 174 5.03 27.73 1.70
N VAL A 175 3.79 28.16 1.89
CA VAL A 175 3.43 29.24 2.82
C VAL A 175 3.34 28.67 4.24
N PRO A 176 4.22 29.09 5.18
CA PRO A 176 4.28 28.52 6.52
C PRO A 176 3.25 29.17 7.47
N LEU A 177 1.96 28.89 7.27
CA LEU A 177 0.89 29.39 8.14
C LEU A 177 1.13 29.08 9.64
N PRO A 178 0.83 30.02 10.54
CA PRO A 178 0.98 29.79 11.98
C PRO A 178 -0.11 28.82 12.47
N PHE A 179 0.17 28.08 13.53
CA PHE A 179 -0.88 27.37 14.28
C PHE A 179 -0.46 27.18 15.75
N PRO A 180 -1.32 27.47 16.74
CA PRO A 180 -2.65 28.10 16.65
C PRO A 180 -2.67 29.44 15.90
N VAL A 181 -3.78 29.74 15.22
CA VAL A 181 -3.95 30.96 14.44
C VAL A 181 -4.54 32.06 15.31
N ALA A 182 -3.90 33.23 15.34
CA ALA A 182 -4.38 34.37 16.11
C ALA A 182 -5.41 35.22 15.34
N SER A 183 -5.21 35.45 14.04
CA SER A 183 -6.07 36.30 13.21
C SER A 183 -5.91 36.01 11.71
N ALA A 184 -6.82 36.55 10.90
CA ALA A 184 -6.70 36.53 9.44
C ALA A 184 -5.45 37.29 8.96
N ASP A 185 -5.11 38.40 9.61
CA ASP A 185 -3.94 39.21 9.27
C ASP A 185 -2.62 38.43 9.43
N ALA A 186 -2.53 37.52 10.40
CA ALA A 186 -1.36 36.66 10.57
C ALA A 186 -1.18 35.70 9.37
N ILE A 187 -2.29 35.17 8.84
CA ILE A 187 -2.27 34.34 7.61
C ILE A 187 -1.82 35.17 6.41
N ILE A 188 -2.37 36.39 6.27
CA ILE A 188 -2.05 37.31 5.17
C ILE A 188 -0.57 37.72 5.21
N ALA A 189 -0.03 37.99 6.40
CA ALA A 189 1.38 38.36 6.58
C ALA A 189 2.32 37.24 6.12
N GLU A 190 2.09 35.99 6.57
CA GLU A 190 2.89 34.83 6.14
C GLU A 190 2.75 34.57 4.63
N PHE A 191 1.54 34.76 4.09
CA PHE A 191 1.31 34.62 2.65
C PHE A 191 2.12 35.63 1.84
N ARG A 192 2.16 36.90 2.25
CA ARG A 192 2.98 37.93 1.60
C ARG A 192 4.47 37.62 1.68
N ALA A 193 4.96 37.23 2.85
CA ALA A 193 6.36 36.87 3.04
C ALA A 193 6.77 35.68 2.13
N ALA A 194 5.94 34.64 2.05
CA ALA A 194 6.18 33.50 1.16
C ALA A 194 6.10 33.88 -0.33
N LEU A 195 5.23 34.83 -0.68
CA LEU A 195 5.13 35.35 -2.04
C LEU A 195 6.39 36.14 -2.46
N ASP A 196 6.96 36.92 -1.55
CA ASP A 196 8.26 37.59 -1.77
C ASP A 196 9.37 36.55 -2.01
N VAL A 197 9.38 35.47 -1.23
CA VAL A 197 10.31 34.34 -1.43
C VAL A 197 10.07 33.66 -2.78
N ALA A 198 8.82 33.50 -3.22
CA ALA A 198 8.49 32.91 -4.53
C ALA A 198 8.95 33.79 -5.70
N LYS A 199 8.93 35.12 -5.53
CA LYS A 199 9.36 36.10 -6.54
C LYS A 199 10.86 36.41 -6.49
N ALA A 200 11.56 35.99 -5.43
CA ALA A 200 12.99 36.28 -5.25
C ALA A 200 13.83 35.81 -6.46
N GLY A 201 14.78 36.64 -6.88
CA GLY A 201 15.60 36.40 -8.07
C GLY A 201 14.90 36.70 -9.40
N GLY A 202 13.78 37.43 -9.39
CA GLY A 202 13.02 37.80 -10.60
C GLY A 202 12.13 36.69 -11.15
N ARG A 203 11.86 35.65 -10.37
CA ARG A 203 10.99 34.53 -10.76
C ARG A 203 9.54 34.97 -10.88
N ARG A 204 8.83 34.42 -11.86
CA ARG A 204 7.37 34.58 -11.96
C ARG A 204 6.66 33.51 -11.15
N VAL A 205 5.54 33.87 -10.54
CA VAL A 205 4.66 32.91 -9.84
C VAL A 205 3.55 32.50 -10.81
N ARG A 206 3.59 31.26 -11.29
CA ARG A 206 2.70 30.77 -12.35
C ARG A 206 1.36 30.27 -11.82
N LEU A 207 1.37 29.75 -10.60
CA LEU A 207 0.17 29.21 -9.96
C LEU A 207 0.29 29.39 -8.44
N ALA A 208 -0.77 29.88 -7.81
CA ALA A 208 -0.98 29.80 -6.36
C ALA A 208 -2.12 28.82 -6.06
N VAL A 209 -1.85 27.82 -5.22
CA VAL A 209 -2.83 26.84 -4.75
C VAL A 209 -3.19 27.14 -3.30
N ILE A 210 -4.46 27.53 -3.08
CA ILE A 210 -4.92 28.09 -1.80
C ILE A 210 -6.10 27.26 -1.29
N ASP A 211 -5.99 26.69 -0.09
CA ASP A 211 -7.13 26.08 0.57
C ASP A 211 -8.13 27.16 1.01
N HIS A 212 -9.43 26.96 0.84
CA HIS A 212 -10.44 27.86 1.43
C HIS A 212 -10.79 27.48 2.87
N ILE A 213 -10.83 26.17 3.15
CA ILE A 213 -10.80 25.65 4.50
C ILE A 213 -9.76 24.52 4.52
N THR A 214 -8.69 24.70 5.30
CA THR A 214 -7.63 23.70 5.40
C THR A 214 -8.16 22.42 6.05
N SER A 215 -7.57 21.27 5.69
CA SER A 215 -8.02 20.00 6.26
C SER A 215 -7.55 19.81 7.71
N MET A 216 -6.23 19.79 7.93
CA MET A 216 -5.62 19.60 9.25
C MET A 216 -4.40 20.51 9.38
N PRO A 217 -4.37 21.44 10.35
CA PRO A 217 -5.50 21.87 11.18
C PRO A 217 -6.63 22.49 10.32
N SER A 218 -7.85 22.58 10.85
CA SER A 218 -8.98 23.20 10.16
C SER A 218 -9.07 24.68 10.46
N VAL A 219 -8.85 25.50 9.44
CA VAL A 219 -8.90 26.97 9.52
C VAL A 219 -9.56 27.49 8.23
N VAL A 220 -10.50 28.42 8.37
CA VAL A 220 -11.05 29.18 7.24
C VAL A 220 -10.02 30.21 6.80
N ILE A 221 -9.58 30.13 5.56
CA ILE A 221 -8.58 31.02 4.99
C ILE A 221 -9.29 32.22 4.34
N PRO A 222 -8.77 33.46 4.47
CA PRO A 222 -9.33 34.65 3.83
C PRO A 222 -9.04 34.66 2.32
N VAL A 223 -9.63 33.71 1.58
CA VAL A 223 -9.29 33.46 0.17
C VAL A 223 -9.53 34.66 -0.74
N LYS A 224 -10.56 35.46 -0.48
CA LYS A 224 -10.84 36.67 -1.26
C LYS A 224 -9.66 37.65 -1.19
N ASP A 225 -9.12 37.87 0.00
CA ASP A 225 -7.97 38.73 0.21
C ASP A 225 -6.71 38.13 -0.43
N LEU A 226 -6.48 36.83 -0.26
CA LEU A 226 -5.31 36.18 -0.85
C LEU A 226 -5.35 36.15 -2.39
N VAL A 227 -6.53 35.96 -2.99
CA VAL A 227 -6.73 36.07 -4.45
C VAL A 227 -6.44 37.50 -4.92
N ALA A 228 -6.97 38.51 -4.22
CA ALA A 228 -6.71 39.92 -4.54
C ALA A 228 -5.22 40.26 -4.45
N ILE A 229 -4.52 39.74 -3.42
CA ILE A 229 -3.06 39.87 -3.27
C ILE A 229 -2.35 39.22 -4.45
N CYS A 230 -2.70 37.98 -4.82
CA CYS A 230 -2.11 37.29 -5.96
C CYS A 230 -2.24 38.11 -7.25
N ARG A 231 -3.39 38.72 -7.51
CA ARG A 231 -3.61 39.58 -8.69
C ARG A 231 -2.74 40.82 -8.66
N ASN A 232 -2.72 41.53 -7.54
CA ASN A 232 -1.93 42.76 -7.38
C ASN A 232 -0.43 42.50 -7.50
N GLU A 233 0.02 41.31 -7.10
CA GLU A 233 1.43 40.91 -7.10
C GLU A 233 1.88 40.21 -8.39
N GLY A 234 1.00 40.07 -9.38
CA GLY A 234 1.31 39.50 -10.69
C GLY A 234 1.47 37.98 -10.69
N VAL A 235 0.73 37.26 -9.84
CA VAL A 235 0.58 35.80 -9.94
C VAL A 235 -0.30 35.47 -11.14
N ASP A 236 0.18 34.63 -12.05
CA ASP A 236 -0.52 34.35 -13.31
C ASP A 236 -1.89 33.70 -13.05
N ARG A 237 -1.94 32.67 -12.19
CA ARG A 237 -3.16 31.89 -11.90
C ARG A 237 -3.32 31.56 -10.42
N VAL A 238 -4.57 31.48 -9.96
CA VAL A 238 -4.96 31.09 -8.61
C VAL A 238 -5.98 29.96 -8.69
N PHE A 239 -5.61 28.84 -8.07
CA PHE A 239 -6.48 27.70 -7.86
C PHE A 239 -6.87 27.64 -6.38
N VAL A 240 -8.17 27.68 -6.10
CA VAL A 240 -8.69 27.50 -4.76
C VAL A 240 -9.15 26.06 -4.56
N ASP A 241 -8.43 25.32 -3.72
CA ASP A 241 -8.89 24.04 -3.18
C ASP A 241 -9.88 24.30 -2.04
N ALA A 242 -11.15 24.24 -2.39
CA ALA A 242 -12.24 24.45 -1.46
C ALA A 242 -12.94 23.13 -1.13
N ALA A 243 -12.24 21.99 -1.09
CA ALA A 243 -12.83 20.68 -0.82
C ALA A 243 -13.78 20.66 0.40
N HIS A 244 -13.50 21.47 1.42
CA HIS A 244 -14.29 21.56 2.64
C HIS A 244 -15.31 22.73 2.65
N SER A 245 -15.41 23.57 1.63
CA SER A 245 -16.09 24.87 1.76
C SER A 245 -17.59 24.85 1.50
N ILE A 246 -18.06 24.22 0.42
CA ILE A 246 -19.49 24.29 0.06
C ILE A 246 -20.36 23.68 1.16
N GLY A 247 -21.29 24.48 1.71
CA GLY A 247 -22.11 24.11 2.86
C GLY A 247 -21.51 24.43 4.24
N GLN A 248 -20.25 24.86 4.33
CA GLN A 248 -19.64 25.38 5.56
C GLN A 248 -19.43 26.90 5.56
N VAL A 249 -19.17 27.49 4.41
CA VAL A 249 -18.94 28.93 4.23
C VAL A 249 -19.71 29.42 3.01
N PRO A 250 -20.02 30.73 2.90
CA PRO A 250 -20.58 31.26 1.66
C PRO A 250 -19.58 31.03 0.51
N VAL A 251 -20.11 30.60 -0.64
CA VAL A 251 -19.31 30.39 -1.85
C VAL A 251 -19.97 31.15 -2.97
N ASP A 252 -19.32 32.22 -3.40
CA ASP A 252 -19.61 32.94 -4.63
C ASP A 252 -18.30 33.00 -5.43
N VAL A 253 -18.23 32.22 -6.50
CA VAL A 253 -17.00 32.09 -7.30
C VAL A 253 -16.68 33.36 -8.08
N GLN A 254 -17.67 34.20 -8.37
CA GLN A 254 -17.45 35.50 -9.01
C GLN A 254 -16.87 36.50 -8.00
N ASP A 255 -17.42 36.57 -6.79
CA ASP A 255 -16.91 37.46 -5.74
C ASP A 255 -15.51 37.07 -5.27
N ILE A 256 -15.21 35.77 -5.19
CA ILE A 256 -13.88 35.27 -4.83
C ILE A 256 -12.83 35.56 -5.92
N GLY A 257 -13.21 35.49 -7.21
CA GLY A 257 -12.34 35.90 -8.32
C GLY A 257 -11.17 34.95 -8.65
N ALA A 258 -11.17 33.72 -8.14
CA ALA A 258 -10.16 32.69 -8.46
C ALA A 258 -10.28 32.22 -9.91
N ASP A 259 -9.16 31.83 -10.56
CA ASP A 259 -9.20 31.28 -11.93
C ASP A 259 -9.86 29.90 -11.96
N PHE A 260 -9.56 29.12 -10.92
CA PHE A 260 -10.08 27.77 -10.73
C PHE A 260 -10.58 27.65 -9.30
N TYR A 261 -11.78 27.08 -9.11
CA TYR A 261 -12.33 26.84 -7.79
C TYR A 261 -12.97 25.45 -7.74
N THR A 262 -12.63 24.64 -6.76
CA THR A 262 -13.24 23.30 -6.59
C THR A 262 -13.80 23.08 -5.20
N SER A 263 -14.89 22.34 -5.08
CA SER A 263 -15.38 21.90 -3.76
C SER A 263 -16.06 20.54 -3.85
N ASN A 264 -15.92 19.73 -2.79
CA ASN A 264 -16.59 18.44 -2.70
C ASN A 264 -18.03 18.63 -2.24
N LEU A 265 -18.99 18.21 -3.07
CA LEU A 265 -20.41 18.21 -2.71
C LEU A 265 -20.72 17.10 -1.70
N HIS A 266 -19.95 16.02 -1.72
CA HIS A 266 -20.15 14.87 -0.84
C HIS A 266 -19.71 15.06 0.62
N LYS A 267 -19.01 16.15 0.96
CA LYS A 267 -18.55 16.40 2.33
C LYS A 267 -19.61 17.13 3.16
N TRP A 268 -20.03 18.31 2.70
CA TRP A 268 -20.86 19.23 3.50
C TRP A 268 -22.18 19.59 2.84
N PHE A 269 -22.40 19.13 1.61
CA PHE A 269 -23.59 19.44 0.82
C PHE A 269 -24.48 18.21 0.55
N PHE A 270 -24.38 17.21 1.43
CA PHE A 270 -25.31 16.07 1.50
C PHE A 270 -25.39 15.18 0.25
N CYS A 271 -24.43 15.27 -0.66
CA CYS A 271 -24.34 14.35 -1.79
C CYS A 271 -23.62 13.05 -1.39
N PRO A 272 -23.87 11.93 -2.09
CA PRO A 272 -23.09 10.71 -1.91
C PRO A 272 -21.64 10.89 -2.40
N PRO A 273 -20.68 10.02 -2.02
CA PRO A 273 -19.29 10.08 -2.51
C PRO A 273 -19.19 10.06 -4.05
N ALA A 274 -18.06 10.56 -4.57
CA ALA A 274 -17.77 10.69 -6.01
C ALA A 274 -18.52 11.82 -6.75
N VAL A 275 -18.77 12.94 -6.05
CA VAL A 275 -19.17 14.19 -6.70
C VAL A 275 -18.52 15.42 -6.06
N ALA A 276 -17.97 16.25 -6.93
CA ALA A 276 -17.41 17.57 -6.73
C ALA A 276 -17.61 18.39 -8.01
N PHE A 277 -17.27 19.68 -7.96
CA PHE A 277 -17.23 20.51 -9.16
C PHE A 277 -15.87 21.20 -9.30
N LEU A 278 -15.54 21.55 -10.53
CA LEU A 278 -14.47 22.48 -10.88
C LEU A 278 -15.10 23.64 -11.65
N HIS A 279 -15.00 24.84 -11.08
CA HIS A 279 -15.38 26.09 -11.73
C HIS A 279 -14.18 26.68 -12.46
N THR A 280 -14.43 27.12 -13.69
CA THR A 280 -13.51 27.87 -14.54
C THR A 280 -14.25 29.00 -15.23
N ARG A 281 -13.71 30.21 -15.24
CA ARG A 281 -14.39 31.35 -15.85
C ARG A 281 -14.60 31.19 -17.37
N LYS A 282 -15.78 31.60 -17.83
CA LYS A 282 -16.13 31.65 -19.24
C LYS A 282 -15.25 32.65 -19.97
N GLY A 283 -14.74 32.24 -21.13
CA GLY A 283 -13.85 33.07 -21.94
C GLY A 283 -12.40 33.13 -21.44
N ASP A 284 -12.05 32.42 -20.36
CA ASP A 284 -10.65 32.25 -19.97
C ASP A 284 -9.93 31.39 -21.03
N PRO A 285 -8.86 31.90 -21.69
CA PRO A 285 -8.14 31.14 -22.71
C PRO A 285 -7.53 29.83 -22.21
N VAL A 286 -7.30 29.71 -20.90
CA VAL A 286 -6.79 28.48 -20.27
C VAL A 286 -7.90 27.46 -20.05
N ALA A 287 -9.15 27.87 -19.84
CA ALA A 287 -10.26 26.94 -19.63
C ALA A 287 -10.45 25.99 -20.83
N ALA A 288 -10.23 26.47 -22.05
CA ALA A 288 -10.26 25.66 -23.26
C ALA A 288 -9.06 24.70 -23.42
N GLN A 289 -8.02 24.87 -22.62
CA GLN A 289 -6.81 24.03 -22.60
C GLN A 289 -6.80 23.04 -21.42
N LEU A 290 -7.83 23.07 -20.58
CA LEU A 290 -7.99 22.11 -19.52
C LEU A 290 -8.69 20.87 -20.06
N HIS A 291 -8.09 19.72 -19.79
CA HIS A 291 -8.64 18.42 -20.17
C HIS A 291 -8.72 17.52 -18.96
N HIS A 292 -9.70 16.63 -18.97
CA HIS A 292 -9.81 15.62 -17.94
C HIS A 292 -8.66 14.60 -18.08
N PRO A 293 -7.96 14.17 -16.99
CA PRO A 293 -6.83 13.24 -17.07
C PRO A 293 -7.19 11.88 -17.68
N VAL A 294 -8.45 11.48 -17.53
CA VAL A 294 -9.05 10.32 -18.22
C VAL A 294 -9.74 10.83 -19.47
N VAL A 295 -9.19 10.47 -20.63
CA VAL A 295 -9.65 10.89 -21.96
C VAL A 295 -10.65 9.87 -22.51
N SER A 296 -11.75 10.35 -23.09
CA SER A 296 -12.82 9.52 -23.67
C SER A 296 -13.42 10.19 -24.92
N GLN A 297 -14.57 9.73 -25.39
CA GLN A 297 -15.26 10.18 -26.61
C GLN A 297 -15.54 11.69 -26.67
N GLU A 298 -15.69 12.35 -25.52
CA GLU A 298 -15.98 13.80 -25.42
C GLU A 298 -14.73 14.69 -25.45
N TYR A 299 -13.54 14.13 -25.67
CA TYR A 299 -12.29 14.88 -25.74
C TYR A 299 -12.34 16.00 -26.79
N GLY A 300 -12.01 17.22 -26.38
CA GLY A 300 -12.02 18.40 -27.24
C GLY A 300 -13.36 19.16 -27.24
N ASN A 301 -14.42 18.62 -26.64
CA ASN A 301 -15.72 19.31 -26.52
C ASN A 301 -15.79 20.25 -25.30
N GLY A 302 -14.66 20.47 -24.63
CA GLY A 302 -14.52 21.31 -23.45
C GLY A 302 -14.71 20.53 -22.15
N LEU A 303 -14.03 21.00 -21.09
CA LEU A 303 -13.93 20.30 -19.81
C LEU A 303 -15.28 19.85 -19.20
N PRO A 304 -16.38 20.62 -19.28
CA PRO A 304 -17.67 20.18 -18.74
C PRO A 304 -18.25 18.96 -19.46
N MET A 305 -18.02 18.85 -20.77
CA MET A 305 -18.47 17.70 -21.58
C MET A 305 -17.52 16.52 -21.40
N GLU A 306 -16.21 16.76 -21.44
CA GLU A 306 -15.18 15.75 -21.17
C GLU A 306 -15.37 15.06 -19.82
N SER A 307 -15.66 15.85 -18.78
CA SER A 307 -15.88 15.31 -17.43
C SER A 307 -17.22 14.58 -17.29
N GLY A 308 -18.16 14.81 -18.22
CA GLY A 308 -19.46 14.17 -18.26
C GLY A 308 -19.42 12.72 -18.75
N TRP A 309 -18.36 12.32 -19.46
CA TRP A 309 -18.14 10.93 -19.85
C TRP A 309 -16.66 10.59 -19.91
N ILE A 310 -16.16 9.91 -18.87
CA ILE A 310 -14.76 9.49 -18.73
C ILE A 310 -14.62 7.96 -18.80
N GLY A 311 -15.57 7.31 -19.48
CA GLY A 311 -15.70 5.85 -19.55
C GLY A 311 -16.83 5.31 -18.68
N THR A 312 -17.12 4.02 -18.86
CA THR A 312 -18.20 3.32 -18.15
C THR A 312 -17.91 3.22 -16.66
N ARG A 313 -18.75 3.86 -15.84
CA ARG A 313 -18.70 3.86 -14.37
C ARG A 313 -20.05 4.27 -13.81
N ASP A 314 -20.18 4.27 -12.48
CA ASP A 314 -21.37 4.80 -11.80
C ASP A 314 -21.35 6.34 -11.74
N TYR A 315 -22.27 6.99 -12.46
CA TYR A 315 -22.48 8.45 -12.45
C TYR A 315 -23.60 8.89 -11.50
N SER A 316 -24.28 7.96 -10.81
CA SER A 316 -25.47 8.25 -10.00
C SER A 316 -25.24 9.34 -8.94
N ALA A 317 -24.05 9.40 -8.36
CA ALA A 317 -23.69 10.44 -7.39
C ALA A 317 -23.71 11.85 -7.99
N GLN A 318 -23.31 11.99 -9.25
CA GLN A 318 -23.33 13.26 -9.98
C GLN A 318 -24.75 13.63 -10.43
N LEU A 319 -25.67 12.67 -10.51
CA LEU A 319 -27.05 12.87 -10.97
C LEU A 319 -28.01 13.32 -9.86
N VAL A 320 -27.65 13.16 -8.59
CA VAL A 320 -28.54 13.44 -7.44
C VAL A 320 -28.33 14.79 -6.77
N VAL A 321 -27.62 15.72 -7.43
CA VAL A 321 -27.30 17.03 -6.83
C VAL A 321 -28.58 17.83 -6.57
N SER A 322 -29.57 17.75 -7.46
CA SER A 322 -30.86 18.41 -7.30
C SER A 322 -31.64 17.86 -6.09
N GLU A 323 -31.60 16.54 -5.86
CA GLU A 323 -32.23 15.91 -4.71
C GLU A 323 -31.56 16.31 -3.39
N ALA A 324 -30.24 16.51 -3.39
CA ALA A 324 -29.55 17.08 -2.24
C ALA A 324 -29.98 18.53 -1.97
N ILE A 325 -30.17 19.35 -3.01
CA ILE A 325 -30.74 20.71 -2.89
C ILE A 325 -32.17 20.65 -2.32
N ASP A 326 -33.00 19.72 -2.80
CA ASP A 326 -34.36 19.54 -2.29
C ASP A 326 -34.39 19.15 -0.80
N PHE A 327 -33.45 18.32 -0.37
CA PHE A 327 -33.27 17.99 1.05
C PHE A 327 -32.88 19.25 1.86
N VAL A 328 -31.90 20.00 1.40
CA VAL A 328 -31.43 21.25 2.03
C VAL A 328 -32.54 22.29 2.13
N ASN A 329 -33.39 22.41 1.11
CA ASN A 329 -34.51 23.35 1.07
C ASN A 329 -35.64 23.03 2.06
N ARG A 330 -35.58 21.90 2.78
CA ARG A 330 -36.51 21.58 3.88
C ARG A 330 -36.13 22.27 5.19
N PHE A 331 -34.96 22.88 5.28
CA PHE A 331 -34.50 23.60 6.47
C PHE A 331 -34.87 25.07 6.40
N GLU A 332 -35.16 25.67 7.55
CA GLU A 332 -35.34 27.13 7.64
C GLU A 332 -34.05 27.83 7.20
N GLY A 333 -34.17 28.80 6.29
CA GLY A 333 -33.01 29.45 5.66
C GLY A 333 -32.20 28.57 4.70
N GLY A 334 -32.66 27.34 4.39
CA GLY A 334 -31.96 26.43 3.49
C GLY A 334 -30.52 26.15 3.92
N ILE A 335 -29.58 26.23 2.98
CA ILE A 335 -28.15 26.01 3.26
C ILE A 335 -27.57 27.05 4.21
N GLU A 336 -28.07 28.29 4.17
CA GLU A 336 -27.62 29.38 5.03
C GLU A 336 -27.96 29.08 6.49
N GLY A 337 -29.20 28.66 6.75
CA GLY A 337 -29.63 28.28 8.10
C GLY A 337 -28.87 27.07 8.64
N ILE A 338 -28.59 26.07 7.81
CA ILE A 338 -27.74 24.92 8.19
C ILE A 338 -26.33 25.40 8.56
N ARG A 339 -25.74 26.28 7.76
CA ARG A 339 -24.39 26.80 8.00
C ARG A 339 -24.30 27.55 9.32
N ILE A 340 -25.20 28.51 9.56
CA ILE A 340 -25.23 29.32 10.80
C ILE A 340 -25.38 28.39 12.00
N ARG A 341 -26.36 27.48 11.96
CA ARG A 341 -26.59 26.51 13.04
C ARG A 341 -25.35 25.67 13.33
N ASN A 342 -24.74 25.09 12.29
CA ASN A 342 -23.60 24.20 12.46
C ASN A 342 -22.37 24.94 13.00
N HIS A 343 -22.14 26.17 12.52
CA HIS A 343 -21.07 27.04 13.01
C HIS A 343 -21.27 27.38 14.50
N GLU A 344 -22.43 27.91 14.87
CA GLU A 344 -22.71 28.29 16.26
C GLU A 344 -22.58 27.09 17.21
N LYS A 345 -23.11 25.92 16.80
CA LYS A 345 -23.06 24.70 17.60
C LYS A 345 -21.65 24.13 17.70
N VAL A 346 -20.85 24.12 16.63
CA VAL A 346 -19.48 23.61 16.72
C VAL A 346 -18.62 24.50 17.62
N ILE A 347 -18.83 25.81 17.61
CA ILE A 347 -18.16 26.76 18.49
C ILE A 347 -18.58 26.56 19.95
N GLU A 348 -19.89 26.38 20.20
CA GLU A 348 -20.41 26.06 21.54
C GLU A 348 -19.76 24.79 22.09
N MET A 349 -19.73 23.71 21.30
CA MET A 349 -19.14 22.44 21.71
C MET A 349 -17.62 22.53 21.86
N GLY A 350 -16.94 23.27 20.97
CA GLY A 350 -15.51 23.49 21.07
C GLY A 350 -15.11 24.23 22.35
N ARG A 351 -15.87 25.26 22.73
CA ARG A 351 -15.67 26.00 24.00
C ARG A 351 -15.91 25.12 25.21
N MET A 352 -16.97 24.29 25.18
CA MET A 352 -17.26 23.32 26.24
C MET A 352 -16.10 22.33 26.44
N LEU A 353 -15.52 21.81 25.36
CA LEU A 353 -14.36 20.92 25.43
C LEU A 353 -13.11 21.65 25.93
N ALA A 354 -12.83 22.84 25.42
CA ALA A 354 -11.68 23.64 25.85
C ALA A 354 -11.75 23.97 27.36
N GLU A 355 -12.93 24.36 27.86
CA GLU A 355 -13.17 24.62 29.28
C GLU A 355 -12.98 23.36 30.12
N ALA A 356 -13.57 22.23 29.72
CA ALA A 356 -13.45 20.96 30.43
C ALA A 356 -12.00 20.48 30.53
N TRP A 357 -11.22 20.69 29.47
CA TRP A 357 -9.82 20.26 29.38
C TRP A 357 -8.82 21.29 29.90
N GLY A 358 -9.25 22.51 30.20
CA GLY A 358 -8.36 23.59 30.60
C GLY A 358 -7.43 24.05 29.48
N THR A 359 -7.91 24.03 28.25
CA THR A 359 -7.17 24.36 27.02
C THR A 359 -7.89 25.49 26.27
N PHE A 360 -7.74 25.56 24.94
CA PHE A 360 -8.21 26.66 24.10
C PHE A 360 -8.56 26.16 22.68
N LEU A 361 -9.25 27.02 21.92
CA LEU A 361 -9.50 26.79 20.50
C LEU A 361 -8.24 27.09 19.67
N GLY A 362 -7.98 26.30 18.64
CA GLY A 362 -6.81 26.49 17.77
C GLY A 362 -6.90 27.70 16.82
N SER A 363 -8.06 28.33 16.73
CA SER A 363 -8.32 29.54 15.93
C SER A 363 -9.51 30.31 16.53
N PRO A 364 -9.62 31.63 16.29
CA PRO A 364 -10.79 32.38 16.72
C PRO A 364 -12.04 31.94 15.95
N PRO A 365 -13.26 32.15 16.51
CA PRO A 365 -14.51 31.66 15.93
C PRO A 365 -14.73 32.08 14.48
N GLU A 366 -14.41 33.32 14.10
CA GLU A 366 -14.55 33.85 12.75
C GLU A 366 -13.70 33.12 11.69
N LEU A 367 -12.67 32.38 12.12
CA LEU A 367 -11.85 31.52 11.25
C LEU A 367 -12.25 30.05 11.31
N CYS A 368 -13.45 29.75 11.81
CA CYS A 368 -14.01 28.41 11.90
C CYS A 368 -15.24 28.29 11.00
N GLY A 369 -15.36 27.16 10.28
CA GLY A 369 -16.58 26.81 9.56
C GLY A 369 -17.55 26.06 10.48
N SER A 370 -17.99 24.89 10.02
CA SER A 370 -18.69 23.88 10.84
C SER A 370 -17.70 22.89 11.50
N MET A 371 -16.43 23.27 11.57
CA MET A 371 -15.33 22.54 12.21
C MET A 371 -14.50 23.49 13.08
N VAL A 372 -14.00 22.99 14.20
CA VAL A 372 -13.07 23.72 15.08
C VAL A 372 -11.98 22.80 15.60
N MET A 373 -10.79 23.37 15.78
CA MET A 373 -9.67 22.72 16.45
C MET A 373 -9.73 23.01 17.95
N VAL A 374 -9.64 21.98 18.80
CA VAL A 374 -9.61 22.15 20.26
C VAL A 374 -8.33 21.52 20.80
N GLY A 375 -7.56 22.28 21.58
CA GLY A 375 -6.35 21.77 22.23
C GLY A 375 -6.70 20.65 23.20
N MET A 376 -5.94 19.55 23.15
CA MET A 376 -6.05 18.46 24.11
C MET A 376 -5.16 18.74 25.33
N PRO A 377 -5.49 18.20 26.53
CA PRO A 377 -4.64 18.33 27.71
C PRO A 377 -3.19 17.93 27.43
N GLY A 378 -2.23 18.78 27.83
CA GLY A 378 -0.81 18.60 27.50
C GLY A 378 -0.22 17.33 28.12
N CYS A 379 -0.73 16.92 29.27
CA CYS A 379 -0.34 15.69 29.97
C CYS A 379 -0.60 14.40 29.17
N LEU A 380 -1.46 14.42 28.14
CA LEU A 380 -1.63 13.28 27.24
C LEU A 380 -0.38 13.02 26.38
N GLY A 381 0.53 14.00 26.27
CA GLY A 381 1.86 13.83 25.68
C GLY A 381 1.82 13.32 24.23
N ILE A 382 1.04 13.96 23.36
CA ILE A 382 0.98 13.60 21.92
C ILE A 382 2.20 14.23 21.22
N GLU A 383 3.19 13.43 20.84
CA GLU A 383 4.48 13.94 20.34
C GLU A 383 4.75 13.61 18.87
N SER A 384 3.80 12.95 18.21
CA SER A 384 3.92 12.53 16.81
C SER A 384 2.56 12.31 16.17
N ASP A 385 2.52 12.33 14.82
CA ASP A 385 1.34 11.89 14.06
C ASP A 385 0.95 10.44 14.38
N GLY A 386 1.95 9.60 14.71
CA GLY A 386 1.72 8.22 15.16
C GLY A 386 0.97 8.16 16.49
N ASP A 387 1.32 9.02 17.46
CA ASP A 387 0.60 9.12 18.73
C ASP A 387 -0.82 9.62 18.51
N ALA A 388 -0.99 10.67 17.70
CA ALA A 388 -2.30 11.20 17.33
C ALA A 388 -3.20 10.11 16.70
N MET A 389 -2.66 9.29 15.80
CA MET A 389 -3.39 8.19 15.16
C MET A 389 -3.76 7.08 16.16
N ARG A 390 -2.86 6.73 17.08
CA ARG A 390 -3.12 5.73 18.12
C ARG A 390 -4.19 6.19 19.10
N VAL A 391 -4.11 7.42 19.59
CA VAL A 391 -5.12 8.01 20.49
C VAL A 391 -6.47 8.08 19.75
N ARG A 392 -6.49 8.50 18.49
CA ARG A 392 -7.70 8.45 17.64
C ARG A 392 -8.30 7.06 17.54
N THR A 393 -7.45 6.04 17.34
CA THR A 393 -7.90 4.64 17.24
C THR A 393 -8.49 4.15 18.56
N MET A 394 -7.85 4.48 19.68
CA MET A 394 -8.33 4.16 21.03
C MET A 394 -9.68 4.83 21.32
N LEU A 395 -9.81 6.13 21.04
CA LEU A 395 -11.10 6.85 21.19
C LEU A 395 -12.21 6.18 20.36
N ARG A 396 -11.92 5.72 19.14
CA ARG A 396 -12.91 5.02 18.32
C ARG A 396 -13.25 3.64 18.89
N LYS A 397 -12.27 2.82 19.23
CA LYS A 397 -12.49 1.42 19.64
C LYS A 397 -13.06 1.32 21.05
N ASP A 398 -12.50 2.07 21.98
CA ASP A 398 -12.74 1.87 23.41
C ASP A 398 -13.83 2.80 23.94
N PHE A 399 -14.01 3.96 23.27
CA PHE A 399 -14.98 4.98 23.68
C PHE A 399 -16.09 5.21 22.65
N GLN A 400 -16.03 4.56 21.48
CA GLN A 400 -16.99 4.76 20.39
C GLN A 400 -17.10 6.24 19.98
N VAL A 401 -15.95 6.94 19.93
CA VAL A 401 -15.85 8.35 19.53
C VAL A 401 -14.96 8.46 18.29
N GLU A 402 -15.53 8.97 17.20
CA GLU A 402 -14.79 9.21 15.96
C GLU A 402 -14.40 10.67 15.81
N VAL A 403 -13.13 10.98 16.10
CA VAL A 403 -12.57 12.32 15.99
C VAL A 403 -11.15 12.29 15.41
N PRO A 404 -10.80 13.13 14.40
CA PRO A 404 -9.43 13.32 13.96
C PRO A 404 -8.60 14.06 15.02
N ILE A 405 -7.33 13.69 15.13
CA ILE A 405 -6.35 14.36 15.99
C ILE A 405 -5.22 14.88 15.12
N TYR A 406 -4.88 16.15 15.30
CA TYR A 406 -3.76 16.85 14.68
C TYR A 406 -2.63 16.96 15.69
N TYR A 407 -1.41 16.58 15.28
CA TYR A 407 -0.21 16.86 16.03
C TYR A 407 0.49 18.11 15.46
N ASN A 408 0.69 19.12 16.30
CA ASN A 408 1.42 20.31 15.92
C ASN A 408 2.92 20.08 16.08
N SER A 409 3.59 19.69 14.99
CA SER A 409 5.03 19.36 14.97
C SER A 409 5.96 20.57 14.93
N ARG A 410 5.45 21.77 14.67
CA ARG A 410 6.28 22.97 14.53
C ARG A 410 6.53 23.65 15.89
N ARG A 411 7.77 23.53 16.37
CA ARG A 411 8.38 24.53 17.26
C ARG A 411 8.95 25.63 16.36
N VAL A 412 8.23 26.72 16.17
CA VAL A 412 8.80 27.90 15.51
C VAL A 412 9.89 28.44 16.42
N GLU A 413 11.13 28.60 15.92
CA GLU A 413 12.22 29.17 16.70
C GLU A 413 11.80 30.55 17.25
N GLY A 414 11.74 30.68 18.58
CA GLY A 414 11.34 31.91 19.26
C GLY A 414 9.86 32.02 19.65
N GLN A 415 8.99 31.06 19.30
CA GLN A 415 7.58 31.07 19.71
C GLN A 415 7.32 30.03 20.81
N GLU A 416 6.92 30.48 22.00
CA GLU A 416 6.52 29.58 23.09
C GLU A 416 5.29 28.76 22.68
N MET A 417 5.34 27.45 22.93
CA MET A 417 4.16 26.59 22.74
C MET A 417 3.07 27.01 23.70
N ALA A 418 1.83 27.11 23.19
CA ALA A 418 0.69 27.38 24.02
C ALA A 418 0.52 26.26 25.06
N LYS A 419 0.32 26.66 26.32
CA LYS A 419 0.24 25.76 27.47
C LYS A 419 -1.20 25.61 27.93
N ASP A 420 -1.51 24.48 28.52
CA ASP A 420 -2.79 24.28 29.21
C ASP A 420 -2.78 24.97 30.60
N LYS A 421 -3.90 24.90 31.31
CA LYS A 421 -4.05 25.50 32.66
C LYS A 421 -3.04 24.99 33.69
N ASN A 422 -2.42 23.83 33.47
CA ASN A 422 -1.43 23.23 34.37
C ASN A 422 0.01 23.59 33.97
N GLY A 423 0.19 24.29 32.85
CA GLY A 423 1.50 24.69 32.33
C GLY A 423 2.13 23.66 31.36
N ASP A 424 1.42 22.60 31.00
CA ASP A 424 1.91 21.58 30.06
C ASP A 424 1.72 22.06 28.61
N PRO A 425 2.68 21.80 27.70
CA PRO A 425 2.56 22.22 26.31
C PRO A 425 1.46 21.46 25.58
N VAL A 426 0.57 22.18 24.91
CA VAL A 426 -0.50 21.60 24.09
C VAL A 426 0.04 21.30 22.69
N THR A 427 0.29 20.03 22.42
CA THR A 427 0.82 19.54 21.14
C THR A 427 -0.22 18.83 20.27
N GLY A 428 -1.26 18.27 20.89
CA GLY A 428 -2.36 17.57 20.21
C GLY A 428 -3.63 18.40 20.17
N TYR A 429 -4.35 18.35 19.05
CA TYR A 429 -5.62 19.04 18.86
C TYR A 429 -6.65 18.09 18.24
N VAL A 430 -7.84 18.01 18.82
CA VAL A 430 -8.96 17.35 18.14
C VAL A 430 -9.57 18.30 17.11
N ARG A 431 -9.94 17.77 15.93
CA ARG A 431 -10.75 18.51 14.96
C ARG A 431 -12.19 18.02 15.05
N ILE A 432 -13.03 18.70 15.84
CA ILE A 432 -14.44 18.36 15.91
C ILE A 432 -15.20 19.00 14.76
N SER A 433 -16.29 18.37 14.35
CA SER A 433 -17.22 18.91 13.35
C SER A 433 -18.66 18.81 13.87
N HIS A 434 -19.51 19.77 13.51
CA HIS A 434 -20.96 19.71 13.79
C HIS A 434 -21.76 19.66 12.49
N GLN A 435 -22.74 18.77 12.46
CA GLN A 435 -23.70 18.63 11.38
C GLN A 435 -25.11 18.49 11.97
N ILE A 436 -26.14 18.70 11.15
CA ILE A 436 -27.56 18.69 11.55
C ILE A 436 -28.03 17.45 12.33
N TYR A 437 -27.34 16.31 12.20
CA TYR A 437 -27.65 15.07 12.92
C TYR A 437 -26.91 14.94 14.26
N ASN A 438 -25.91 15.76 14.53
CA ASN A 438 -25.17 15.71 15.78
C ASN A 438 -25.99 16.25 16.94
N VAL A 439 -25.76 15.68 18.11
CA VAL A 439 -26.38 16.09 19.38
C VAL A 439 -25.29 16.41 20.40
N LYS A 440 -25.68 17.08 21.50
CA LYS A 440 -24.71 17.53 22.52
C LYS A 440 -23.98 16.33 23.15
N GLU A 441 -24.69 15.23 23.32
CA GLU A 441 -24.22 13.98 23.92
C GLU A 441 -23.03 13.37 23.15
N ASP A 442 -22.94 13.59 21.83
CA ASP A 442 -21.79 13.14 21.03
C ASP A 442 -20.48 13.79 21.52
N TYR A 443 -20.54 15.08 21.85
CA TYR A 443 -19.40 15.87 22.33
C TYR A 443 -19.14 15.64 23.82
N GLU A 444 -20.18 15.43 24.62
CA GLU A 444 -20.03 15.03 26.02
C GLU A 444 -19.33 13.67 26.14
N ARG A 445 -19.61 12.73 25.24
CA ARG A 445 -18.87 11.45 25.19
C ARG A 445 -17.39 11.64 24.88
N LEU A 446 -17.05 12.54 23.93
CA LEU A 446 -15.66 12.91 23.67
C LEU A 446 -15.00 13.56 24.89
N ARG A 447 -15.70 14.52 25.53
CA ARG A 447 -15.25 15.18 26.76
C ARG A 447 -14.91 14.17 27.84
N ASP A 448 -15.85 13.26 28.12
CA ASP A 448 -15.77 12.31 29.22
C ASP A 448 -14.71 11.24 28.94
N ALA A 449 -14.55 10.81 27.68
CA ALA A 449 -13.47 9.92 27.26
C ALA A 449 -12.10 10.53 27.56
N VAL A 450 -11.87 11.78 27.15
CA VAL A 450 -10.59 12.48 27.39
C VAL A 450 -10.39 12.76 28.88
N ASN A 451 -11.43 13.15 29.61
CA ASN A 451 -11.36 13.36 31.06
C ASN A 451 -10.97 12.08 31.81
N LYS A 452 -11.52 10.93 31.39
CA LYS A 452 -11.16 9.63 31.95
C LYS A 452 -9.70 9.29 31.71
N LEU A 453 -9.19 9.52 30.50
CA LEU A 453 -7.77 9.31 30.19
C LEU A 453 -6.87 10.17 31.09
N VAL A 454 -7.22 11.45 31.25
CA VAL A 454 -6.46 12.37 32.12
C VAL A 454 -6.50 11.92 33.58
N SER A 455 -7.67 11.53 34.12
CA SER A 455 -7.79 11.10 35.51
C SER A 455 -7.06 9.78 35.81
N GLU A 456 -6.95 8.90 34.82
CA GLU A 456 -6.18 7.64 34.90
C GLU A 456 -4.66 7.85 34.68
N GLY A 457 -4.20 9.09 34.51
CA GLY A 457 -2.80 9.40 34.23
C GLY A 457 -2.32 8.76 32.93
N PHE A 458 -3.19 8.65 31.93
CA PHE A 458 -2.84 8.14 30.61
C PHE A 458 -1.89 9.11 29.89
N THR A 459 -0.90 8.54 29.19
CA THR A 459 -0.04 9.28 28.26
C THR A 459 0.04 8.49 26.96
N SER A 460 0.12 9.19 25.82
CA SER A 460 0.10 8.57 24.49
C SER A 460 1.25 7.57 24.28
N SER A 461 2.36 7.77 25.01
CA SER A 461 3.49 6.85 25.06
C SER A 461 3.10 5.43 25.47
N LYS A 462 2.05 5.25 26.28
CA LYS A 462 1.52 3.92 26.67
C LYS A 462 0.94 3.14 25.49
N LEU A 463 0.50 3.82 24.44
CA LEU A 463 0.00 3.18 23.22
C LEU A 463 1.11 2.87 22.22
N ARG A 464 2.32 3.43 22.42
CA ARG A 464 3.46 3.04 21.59
C ARG A 464 3.70 1.55 21.81
N PRO A 465 4.00 0.77 20.76
CA PRO A 465 4.47 -0.59 20.92
C PRO A 465 5.56 -0.57 21.99
N SER A 466 5.44 -1.39 23.03
CA SER A 466 6.39 -1.37 24.12
C SER A 466 7.79 -1.60 23.56
N GLU A 467 8.65 -0.59 23.62
CA GLU A 467 10.10 -0.77 23.61
C GLU A 467 10.49 -1.43 24.95
N LYS A 468 10.00 -2.65 25.20
CA LYS A 468 10.61 -3.51 26.19
C LYS A 468 11.59 -4.41 25.45
N PRO A 469 12.89 -4.38 25.81
CA PRO A 469 13.70 -5.56 25.71
C PRO A 469 12.95 -6.67 26.44
N TRP A 470 12.93 -7.88 25.89
CA TRP A 470 12.32 -9.04 26.53
C TRP A 470 12.95 -9.35 27.90
N PHE A 471 12.57 -8.63 28.97
CA PHE A 471 12.67 -9.07 30.36
C PHE A 471 11.76 -8.19 31.25
N GLY A 472 10.75 -8.83 31.86
CA GLY A 472 10.03 -8.34 33.04
C GLY A 472 8.74 -7.57 32.77
N GLN A 473 7.58 -8.19 32.96
CA GLN A 473 6.86 -8.18 34.26
C GLN A 473 5.53 -8.92 34.11
N LEU A 474 5.49 -10.16 34.62
CA LEU A 474 4.30 -10.71 35.25
C LEU A 474 4.18 -9.97 36.58
N ASP A 475 3.05 -9.30 36.85
CA ASP A 475 2.71 -8.92 38.21
C ASP A 475 1.37 -9.54 38.61
N THR A 476 1.47 -10.32 39.69
CA THR A 476 0.47 -10.51 40.75
C THR A 476 -0.84 -11.24 40.42
N TYR A 477 -0.78 -12.57 40.41
CA TYR A 477 -1.78 -13.37 41.13
C TYR A 477 -1.12 -13.91 42.41
N TYR A 478 -1.57 -13.40 43.56
CA TYR A 478 -1.26 -13.98 44.86
C TYR A 478 -1.96 -15.35 44.97
N ILE A 479 -1.18 -16.42 44.88
CA ILE A 479 -1.59 -17.74 45.37
C ILE A 479 -1.15 -17.80 46.83
N THR A 480 -2.11 -17.90 47.76
CA THR A 480 -1.85 -18.06 49.19
C THR A 480 -1.35 -19.49 49.48
N PRO A 481 -0.61 -19.72 50.59
CA PRO A 481 -0.12 -21.05 50.99
C PRO A 481 -1.19 -22.13 51.16
N ALA A 482 -2.48 -21.77 51.18
CA ALA A 482 -3.60 -22.71 51.31
C ALA A 482 -4.00 -23.38 49.99
N MET A 483 -3.57 -22.89 48.81
CA MET A 483 -3.94 -23.47 47.51
C MET A 483 -2.95 -24.53 46.98
N ILE A 484 -1.83 -24.78 47.68
CA ILE A 484 -0.85 -25.81 47.30
C ILE A 484 -1.18 -27.18 47.93
N GLU A 485 -2.05 -27.25 48.94
CA GLU A 485 -2.40 -28.53 49.58
C GLU A 485 -3.50 -29.33 48.86
N GLN A 486 -4.15 -28.79 47.83
CA GLN A 486 -5.31 -29.43 47.18
C GLN A 486 -5.03 -30.13 45.84
N LEU A 487 -3.79 -30.21 45.36
CA LEU A 487 -3.47 -30.94 44.12
C LEU A 487 -2.35 -31.99 44.29
N SER A 488 -2.41 -32.77 45.38
CA SER A 488 -1.64 -34.02 45.51
C SER A 488 -2.45 -35.29 45.19
N VAL A 489 -3.69 -35.18 44.72
CA VAL A 489 -4.54 -36.35 44.46
C VAL A 489 -5.20 -36.26 43.08
N ASN A 490 -4.40 -36.51 42.03
CA ASN A 490 -4.74 -37.48 40.98
C ASN A 490 -3.66 -37.46 39.89
N SER A 491 -2.88 -38.54 39.91
CA SER A 491 -1.86 -38.92 38.94
C SER A 491 -2.45 -39.17 37.56
N ASN A 492 -2.01 -38.41 36.56
CA ASN A 492 -1.43 -38.90 35.30
C ASN A 492 -1.16 -37.70 34.38
N PHE A 493 0.02 -37.72 33.74
CA PHE A 493 0.62 -36.71 32.85
C PHE A 493 1.50 -35.64 33.53
N LEU A 494 2.78 -35.97 33.70
CA LEU A 494 3.92 -35.06 33.45
C LEU A 494 5.20 -35.89 33.27
N ASN A 495 5.99 -35.53 32.27
CA ASN A 495 7.07 -36.32 31.68
C ASN A 495 8.41 -36.08 32.40
N PHE A 496 9.29 -37.08 32.43
CA PHE A 496 10.55 -37.15 33.22
C PHE A 496 11.56 -35.99 33.01
N LYS A 497 11.37 -35.14 31.97
CA LYS A 497 12.22 -33.98 31.65
C LYS A 497 11.94 -32.73 32.51
N GLU A 498 10.71 -32.54 32.97
CA GLU A 498 10.30 -31.35 33.74
C GLU A 498 10.90 -31.38 35.17
N PHE A 499 11.06 -32.57 35.76
CA PHE A 499 11.65 -32.75 37.09
C PHE A 499 13.15 -32.42 37.14
N GLN A 500 13.87 -32.62 36.03
CA GLN A 500 15.30 -32.28 35.94
C GLN A 500 15.55 -30.77 35.82
N TYR A 501 14.66 -30.04 35.15
CA TYR A 501 14.76 -28.58 35.00
C TYR A 501 14.52 -27.84 36.31
N VAL A 502 13.54 -28.29 37.10
CA VAL A 502 13.24 -27.70 38.43
C VAL A 502 14.40 -27.93 39.40
N LEU A 503 15.06 -29.08 39.35
CA LEU A 503 16.24 -29.38 40.18
C LEU A 503 17.45 -28.51 39.81
N LEU A 504 17.69 -28.27 38.51
CA LEU A 504 18.79 -27.42 38.01
C LEU A 504 18.60 -25.93 38.36
N LEU A 505 17.37 -25.43 38.29
CA LEU A 505 17.03 -24.05 38.65
C LEU A 505 17.15 -23.81 40.16
N SER A 506 16.83 -24.82 40.97
CA SER A 506 16.97 -24.77 42.43
C SER A 506 18.44 -24.69 42.87
N ILE A 507 19.32 -25.44 42.21
CA ILE A 507 20.76 -25.48 42.51
C ILE A 507 21.46 -24.19 42.05
N THR A 508 21.11 -23.66 40.88
CA THR A 508 21.67 -22.40 40.37
C THR A 508 21.24 -21.19 41.19
N TRP A 509 20.00 -21.16 41.71
CA TRP A 509 19.55 -20.15 42.67
C TRP A 509 20.34 -20.22 43.98
N TYR A 510 20.56 -21.42 44.54
CA TYR A 510 21.29 -21.60 45.79
C TYR A 510 22.77 -21.16 45.70
N ILE A 511 23.40 -21.40 44.54
CA ILE A 511 24.76 -20.93 44.23
C ILE A 511 24.78 -19.40 44.09
N TRP A 512 23.78 -18.80 43.43
CA TRP A 512 23.69 -17.35 43.28
C TRP A 512 23.49 -16.62 44.62
N LEU A 513 22.66 -17.14 45.52
CA LEU A 513 22.48 -16.62 46.89
C LEU A 513 23.76 -16.74 47.72
N SER A 514 24.51 -17.83 47.54
CA SER A 514 25.78 -18.05 48.25
C SER A 514 26.89 -17.12 47.77
N CYS A 515 26.98 -16.85 46.46
CA CYS A 515 27.92 -15.90 45.88
C CYS A 515 27.58 -14.43 46.22
N LYS A 516 26.29 -14.08 46.31
CA LYS A 516 25.84 -12.73 46.67
C LYS A 516 26.16 -12.36 48.13
N LYS A 517 26.34 -13.36 49.01
CA LYS A 517 26.71 -13.18 50.42
C LYS A 517 28.23 -12.97 50.64
N LEU A 518 29.05 -13.23 49.61
CA LEU A 518 30.51 -13.06 49.62
C LEU A 518 30.97 -11.72 49.01
N TRP A 519 30.06 -10.89 48.50
CA TRP A 519 30.36 -9.67 47.73
C TRP A 519 29.66 -8.41 48.27
N ARG A 520 29.48 -8.36 49.60
CA ARG A 520 29.29 -7.11 50.33
C ARG A 520 30.25 -7.16 51.49
N ASP A 521 31.34 -6.40 51.39
CA ASP A 521 31.75 -5.43 52.39
C ASP A 521 33.03 -4.71 51.88
N ASP A 522 32.84 -3.41 51.62
CA ASP A 522 33.74 -2.28 51.90
C ASP A 522 35.16 -2.13 51.28
N LEU A 523 35.36 -0.92 50.71
CA LEU A 523 36.54 -0.03 50.68
C LEU A 523 37.24 0.30 49.32
N PRO A 524 37.92 1.48 49.21
CA PRO A 524 37.81 2.41 48.09
C PRO A 524 39.11 2.65 47.28
N ALA A 525 38.96 3.47 46.24
CA ALA A 525 39.90 4.34 45.50
C ALA A 525 41.44 4.20 45.62
N ASN A 526 42.04 4.29 44.42
CA ASN A 526 43.39 4.77 44.02
C ASN A 526 44.53 3.77 43.72
N GLN A 527 44.89 3.82 42.42
CA GLN A 527 46.23 3.92 41.80
C GLN A 527 47.38 2.95 42.17
N HIS A 528 47.97 2.44 41.08
CA HIS A 528 49.32 1.93 40.84
C HIS A 528 49.61 0.41 40.81
N SER A 529 50.18 0.05 39.65
CA SER A 529 50.93 -1.12 39.17
C SER A 529 51.24 -2.28 40.13
N LEU A 530 50.81 -3.47 39.70
CA LEU A 530 51.07 -4.77 40.31
C LEU A 530 52.04 -5.59 39.42
N GLU A 531 53.34 -5.29 39.50
CA GLU A 531 54.40 -6.21 39.01
C GLU A 531 55.28 -6.77 40.13
N ASP A 532 55.12 -6.34 41.39
CA ASP A 532 56.04 -6.70 42.48
C ASP A 532 55.41 -7.43 43.69
N THR A 533 54.33 -8.21 43.52
CA THR A 533 53.77 -8.99 44.66
C THR A 533 53.38 -10.42 44.30
N VAL A 534 54.22 -11.10 43.50
CA VAL A 534 54.06 -12.52 43.15
C VAL A 534 55.03 -13.45 43.91
N ALA A 535 55.94 -12.93 44.74
CA ALA A 535 56.98 -13.76 45.36
C ALA A 535 56.71 -14.22 46.82
N ASP A 536 55.71 -13.71 47.53
CA ASP A 536 55.57 -13.97 48.98
C ASP A 536 54.38 -14.85 49.41
N TYR A 537 53.61 -15.43 48.48
CA TYR A 537 52.45 -16.29 48.83
C TYR A 537 52.67 -17.80 48.62
N LEU A 538 53.90 -18.26 48.36
CA LEU A 538 54.24 -19.68 48.19
C LEU A 538 54.78 -20.31 49.48
N GLY A 539 53.99 -20.30 50.55
CA GLY A 539 54.48 -20.83 51.83
C GLY A 539 53.45 -21.15 52.91
N THR A 540 52.40 -21.95 52.64
CA THR A 540 51.69 -22.74 53.69
C THR A 540 51.00 -23.97 53.11
N PRO A 541 50.82 -25.06 53.88
CA PRO A 541 50.44 -26.37 53.35
C PRO A 541 48.94 -26.46 53.08
N VAL A 542 48.61 -26.70 51.82
CA VAL A 542 47.25 -26.94 51.35
C VAL A 542 46.73 -28.29 51.85
N THR A 543 45.66 -28.26 52.64
CA THR A 543 44.97 -29.44 53.20
C THR A 543 44.22 -30.24 52.13
N MET A 544 43.98 -31.53 52.42
CA MET A 544 43.42 -32.56 51.52
C MET A 544 42.11 -32.15 50.80
N GLY A 545 41.36 -31.16 51.31
CA GLY A 545 40.13 -30.65 50.68
C GLY A 545 40.34 -29.77 49.43
N GLN A 546 41.46 -29.05 49.31
CA GLN A 546 41.69 -28.17 48.15
C GLN A 546 42.21 -28.94 46.91
N LYS A 547 42.78 -30.14 47.09
CA LYS A 547 43.11 -31.04 45.97
C LYS A 547 41.85 -31.58 45.28
N HIS A 548 40.78 -31.85 46.03
CA HIS A 548 39.50 -32.28 45.47
C HIS A 548 38.75 -31.15 44.76
N LEU A 549 38.89 -29.90 45.22
CA LEU A 549 38.31 -28.73 44.55
C LEU A 549 39.02 -28.40 43.23
N ALA A 550 40.34 -28.54 43.17
CA ALA A 550 41.13 -28.38 41.95
C ALA A 550 40.87 -29.51 40.93
N LEU A 551 40.74 -30.76 41.39
CA LEU A 551 40.36 -31.89 40.54
C LEU A 551 38.92 -31.77 40.03
N ALA A 552 37.98 -31.32 40.87
CA ALA A 552 36.59 -31.10 40.46
C ALA A 552 36.47 -29.95 39.46
N SER A 553 37.24 -28.87 39.62
CA SER A 553 37.27 -27.76 38.65
C SER A 553 37.98 -28.13 37.35
N CYS A 554 39.04 -28.95 37.38
CA CYS A 554 39.62 -29.53 36.16
C CYS A 554 38.66 -30.50 35.46
N PHE A 555 37.91 -31.33 36.20
CA PHE A 555 36.87 -32.19 35.62
C PHE A 555 35.67 -31.39 35.10
N TRP A 556 35.34 -30.24 35.72
CA TRP A 556 34.28 -29.35 35.25
C TRP A 556 34.69 -28.61 33.97
N VAL A 557 35.95 -28.15 33.89
CA VAL A 557 36.53 -27.56 32.67
C VAL A 557 36.71 -28.61 31.57
N LEU A 558 37.11 -29.85 31.89
CA LEU A 558 37.12 -30.96 30.92
C LEU A 558 35.70 -31.38 30.50
N SER A 559 34.71 -31.37 31.40
CA SER A 559 33.31 -31.68 31.05
C SER A 559 32.64 -30.56 30.27
N CYS A 560 33.01 -29.30 30.51
CA CYS A 560 32.59 -28.16 29.69
C CYS A 560 33.32 -28.15 28.34
N ALA A 561 34.58 -28.61 28.27
CA ALA A 561 35.29 -28.84 27.00
C ALA A 561 34.71 -30.03 26.21
N LEU A 562 34.12 -31.02 26.88
CA LEU A 562 33.40 -32.15 26.27
C LEU A 562 31.93 -31.84 25.91
N LEU A 563 31.43 -30.64 26.25
CA LEU A 563 30.17 -30.10 25.72
C LEU A 563 30.39 -29.11 24.56
N ILE A 564 31.62 -29.01 24.04
CA ILE A 564 31.90 -28.36 22.76
C ILE A 564 31.47 -29.32 21.65
N ARG A 565 30.26 -29.04 21.14
CA ARG A 565 29.80 -29.25 19.75
C ARG A 565 30.35 -30.50 19.05
N SER A 566 29.53 -31.55 19.01
CA SER A 566 29.35 -32.27 17.74
C SER A 566 28.49 -31.36 16.84
N SER A 567 29.09 -30.30 16.28
CA SER A 567 28.49 -29.63 15.12
C SER A 567 28.90 -30.46 13.91
N ASP A 568 27.93 -30.90 13.15
CA ASP A 568 28.06 -31.62 11.87
C ASP A 568 28.71 -30.77 10.76
N GLY A 569 29.45 -29.70 11.10
CA GLY A 569 30.04 -28.75 10.15
C GLY A 569 29.03 -27.81 9.48
N LEU A 570 27.73 -28.02 9.67
CA LEU A 570 26.66 -27.27 9.00
C LEU A 570 26.35 -25.96 9.73
N LEU A 571 26.37 -24.84 9.00
CA LEU A 571 25.84 -23.56 9.50
C LEU A 571 24.34 -23.52 9.23
N ARG A 572 23.54 -23.56 10.30
CA ARG A 572 22.07 -23.58 10.24
C ARG A 572 21.49 -22.23 10.64
N ILE A 573 20.48 -21.79 9.90
CA ILE A 573 19.75 -20.55 10.14
C ILE A 573 18.26 -20.90 10.16
N ASP A 574 17.65 -20.73 11.33
CA ASP A 574 16.22 -20.95 11.47
C ASP A 574 15.44 -19.88 10.68
N LEU A 575 14.45 -20.34 9.92
CA LEU A 575 13.53 -19.49 9.19
C LEU A 575 12.18 -19.45 9.92
N ASN A 576 11.77 -18.25 10.27
CA ASN A 576 10.45 -17.99 10.83
C ASN A 576 9.44 -17.86 9.70
N LYS A 577 8.38 -18.66 9.77
CA LYS A 577 7.23 -18.56 8.86
C LYS A 577 6.20 -17.60 9.42
N LYS A 578 5.79 -16.60 8.65
CA LYS A 578 4.58 -15.82 8.94
C LYS A 578 3.46 -16.28 8.02
N LYS A 579 2.27 -16.50 8.58
CA LYS A 579 1.07 -16.81 7.79
C LYS A 579 0.79 -15.64 6.85
N LEU A 580 0.57 -15.94 5.57
CA LEU A 580 0.08 -14.97 4.60
C LEU A 580 -1.32 -14.53 5.03
N ASP A 581 -1.53 -13.21 5.14
CA ASP A 581 -2.80 -12.62 5.55
C ASP A 581 -3.40 -11.76 4.44
N LYS A 582 -4.71 -11.50 4.51
CA LYS A 582 -5.42 -10.75 3.46
C LYS A 582 -4.91 -9.32 3.32
N GLU A 583 -4.39 -8.70 4.38
CA GLU A 583 -3.88 -7.32 4.33
C GLU A 583 -2.60 -7.26 3.51
N THR A 584 -1.68 -8.19 3.73
CA THR A 584 -0.44 -8.35 2.97
C THR A 584 -0.74 -8.70 1.50
N LEU A 585 -1.73 -9.55 1.28
CA LEU A 585 -2.21 -9.93 -0.05
C LEU A 585 -2.87 -8.75 -0.79
N THR A 586 -3.72 -7.97 -0.13
CA THR A 586 -4.31 -6.75 -0.69
C THR A 586 -3.25 -5.69 -0.98
N ALA A 587 -2.23 -5.58 -0.14
CA ALA A 587 -1.06 -4.74 -0.43
C ALA A 587 -0.34 -5.21 -1.70
N ALA A 588 -0.18 -6.52 -1.88
CA ALA A 588 0.41 -7.12 -3.08
C ALA A 588 -0.36 -6.70 -4.33
N LYS A 589 -1.69 -6.71 -4.27
CA LYS A 589 -2.57 -6.24 -5.34
C LYS A 589 -2.32 -4.78 -5.71
N LEU A 590 -2.27 -3.91 -4.70
CA LEU A 590 -2.05 -2.48 -4.92
C LEU A 590 -0.66 -2.20 -5.52
N ALA A 591 0.38 -2.88 -5.02
CA ALA A 591 1.73 -2.75 -5.56
C ALA A 591 1.84 -3.24 -7.02
N ARG A 592 1.15 -4.34 -7.39
CA ARG A 592 1.10 -4.85 -8.77
C ARG A 592 0.37 -3.91 -9.73
N GLN A 593 -0.72 -3.28 -9.27
CA GLN A 593 -1.43 -2.27 -10.06
C GLN A 593 -0.54 -1.05 -10.34
N GLU A 594 0.25 -0.61 -9.35
CA GLU A 594 1.24 0.47 -9.54
C GLU A 594 2.41 0.05 -10.47
N GLY A 595 2.89 -1.19 -10.37
CA GLY A 595 3.99 -1.73 -11.20
C GLY A 595 3.63 -1.97 -12.67
N SER A 596 2.43 -2.49 -12.97
CA SER A 596 1.99 -2.72 -14.37
C SER A 596 1.80 -1.41 -15.15
N HIS A 597 1.48 -0.31 -14.46
CA HIS A 597 1.39 1.02 -15.04
C HIS A 597 2.77 1.60 -15.40
N LEU A 598 3.85 1.15 -14.75
CA LEU A 598 5.23 1.56 -15.05
C LEU A 598 5.84 0.75 -16.20
N LEU A 599 5.55 -0.55 -16.30
CA LEU A 599 6.00 -1.40 -17.40
C LEU A 599 5.27 -1.10 -18.73
N SER A 600 4.01 -0.66 -18.67
CA SER A 600 3.24 -0.25 -19.86
C SER A 600 3.48 1.21 -20.30
N SER A 601 4.03 2.06 -19.43
CA SER A 601 4.35 3.47 -19.73
C SER A 601 5.84 3.73 -20.03
N ALA A 602 6.73 2.80 -19.69
CA ALA A 602 8.14 2.86 -20.06
C ALA A 602 8.34 2.34 -21.50
N GLY A 603 8.00 3.19 -22.48
CA GLY A 603 8.78 3.19 -23.71
C GLY A 603 10.24 3.39 -23.34
N SER A 604 11.10 2.44 -23.71
CA SER A 604 12.51 2.35 -23.35
C SER A 604 13.30 3.63 -23.69
N ARG A 605 13.26 4.65 -22.82
CA ARG A 605 14.05 5.89 -22.94
C ARG A 605 14.35 6.47 -21.56
N GLN A 606 15.49 6.05 -21.01
CA GLN A 606 16.48 6.76 -20.17
C GLN A 606 17.03 5.89 -19.03
N TYR A 607 17.82 4.87 -19.39
CA TYR A 607 18.89 4.37 -18.53
C TYR A 607 20.21 4.81 -19.16
N LEU A 608 20.80 5.88 -18.62
CA LEU A 608 22.16 6.26 -18.98
C LEU A 608 23.13 5.39 -18.17
N GLY A 609 23.76 4.43 -18.87
CA GLY A 609 25.02 3.78 -18.47
C GLY A 609 24.88 2.37 -17.87
N GLY A 610 25.14 1.34 -18.68
CA GLY A 610 25.32 -0.06 -18.26
C GLY A 610 24.34 -1.02 -18.94
N SER A 611 24.82 -2.15 -19.45
CA SER A 611 24.09 -3.15 -20.26
C SER A 611 23.01 -3.91 -19.46
N ASN A 612 21.91 -3.23 -19.11
CA ASN A 612 20.86 -3.77 -18.24
C ASN A 612 19.60 -4.27 -18.95
N ASP A 613 19.68 -4.60 -20.25
CA ASP A 613 18.71 -5.49 -20.93
C ASP A 613 18.83 -6.96 -20.43
N ASP A 614 19.41 -7.14 -19.23
CA ASP A 614 19.85 -8.27 -18.39
C ASP A 614 18.91 -8.96 -17.37
N ILE A 615 18.05 -8.14 -16.76
CA ILE A 615 17.41 -8.41 -15.45
C ILE A 615 15.95 -8.82 -15.62
N VAL A 616 15.56 -9.96 -15.03
CA VAL A 616 14.17 -10.45 -14.94
C VAL A 616 13.53 -9.84 -13.68
N PRO A 617 12.36 -9.18 -13.78
CA PRO A 617 11.71 -8.58 -12.62
C PRO A 617 11.00 -9.68 -11.79
N LEU A 618 11.75 -10.38 -10.95
CA LEU A 618 11.24 -11.46 -10.09
C LEU A 618 10.58 -10.94 -8.80
N ASP A 619 10.72 -9.65 -8.51
CA ASP A 619 10.64 -9.15 -7.15
C ASP A 619 9.20 -8.83 -6.71
N ASN A 620 8.52 -9.84 -6.13
CA ASN A 620 7.19 -9.75 -5.53
C ASN A 620 7.22 -10.20 -4.06
N TYR A 621 7.83 -9.38 -3.20
CA TYR A 621 8.06 -9.73 -1.80
C TYR A 621 6.82 -9.80 -0.90
N LEU A 622 5.67 -9.32 -1.37
CA LEU A 622 4.44 -9.24 -0.57
C LEU A 622 3.76 -10.59 -0.36
N ASP A 623 4.13 -11.61 -1.14
CA ASP A 623 3.65 -12.97 -0.89
C ASP A 623 4.61 -13.79 0.01
N THR A 624 5.84 -13.30 0.26
CA THR A 624 6.91 -14.03 0.95
C THR A 624 6.54 -14.40 2.38
N GLN A 625 6.74 -15.68 2.75
CA GLN A 625 6.35 -16.21 4.06
C GLN A 625 7.51 -16.44 5.04
N TYR A 626 8.77 -16.50 4.58
CA TYR A 626 9.92 -16.91 5.41
C TYR A 626 10.94 -15.81 5.57
N TYR A 627 11.40 -15.62 6.81
CA TYR A 627 12.40 -14.63 7.18
C TYR A 627 13.37 -15.25 8.17
N GLY A 628 14.62 -14.79 8.17
CA GLY A 628 15.55 -15.11 9.25
C GLY A 628 16.28 -13.88 9.74
N GLU A 629 17.11 -14.05 10.77
CA GLU A 629 17.84 -12.96 11.40
C GLU A 629 19.29 -12.91 10.94
N ILE A 630 19.79 -11.71 10.70
CA ILE A 630 21.20 -11.40 10.53
C ILE A 630 21.58 -10.26 11.47
N SER A 631 22.87 -10.05 11.70
CA SER A 631 23.34 -8.86 12.40
C SER A 631 24.44 -8.15 11.63
N ILE A 632 24.45 -6.81 11.63
CA ILE A 632 25.43 -6.00 10.92
C ILE A 632 26.16 -5.08 11.90
N GLY A 633 27.49 -5.11 11.88
CA GLY A 633 28.36 -4.25 12.66
C GLY A 633 28.93 -4.85 13.95
N THR A 634 29.78 -4.06 14.62
CA THR A 634 30.44 -4.43 15.90
C THR A 634 30.27 -3.31 16.93
N PRO A 635 29.43 -3.44 17.97
CA PRO A 635 28.65 -4.63 18.31
C PRO A 635 27.55 -4.94 17.26
N PRO A 636 27.11 -6.21 17.17
CA PRO A 636 26.09 -6.63 16.21
C PRO A 636 24.76 -5.86 16.35
N GLN A 637 24.20 -5.39 15.24
CA GLN A 637 22.85 -4.80 15.17
C GLN A 637 21.94 -5.73 14.38
N ASN A 638 20.85 -6.22 14.97
CA ASN A 638 20.00 -7.26 14.37
C ASN A 638 19.02 -6.71 13.33
N PHE A 639 18.77 -7.51 12.28
CA PHE A 639 17.81 -7.25 11.22
C PHE A 639 17.12 -8.56 10.84
N THR A 640 15.80 -8.49 10.66
CA THR A 640 15.03 -9.55 10.02
C THR A 640 15.12 -9.37 8.51
N VAL A 641 15.55 -10.39 7.77
CA VAL A 641 15.71 -10.31 6.32
C VAL A 641 15.04 -11.46 5.59
N ILE A 642 14.64 -11.19 4.34
CA ILE A 642 14.33 -12.24 3.37
C ILE A 642 15.67 -12.76 2.81
N PHE A 643 15.86 -14.08 2.84
CA PHE A 643 16.96 -14.73 2.13
C PHE A 643 16.47 -15.04 0.71
N ASP A 644 16.90 -14.25 -0.25
CA ASP A 644 16.28 -14.15 -1.57
C ASP A 644 17.20 -14.66 -2.68
N THR A 645 16.89 -15.80 -3.31
CA THR A 645 17.66 -16.32 -4.45
C THR A 645 17.35 -15.62 -5.77
N GLY A 646 16.31 -14.78 -5.83
CA GLY A 646 15.95 -13.95 -6.97
C GLY A 646 16.74 -12.64 -7.06
N SER A 647 17.40 -12.19 -5.99
CA SER A 647 18.22 -10.97 -5.96
C SER A 647 19.63 -11.20 -5.41
N SER A 648 20.55 -10.25 -5.64
CA SER A 648 21.98 -10.43 -5.30
C SER A 648 22.55 -9.43 -4.30
N ASN A 649 21.79 -8.39 -3.94
CA ASN A 649 22.26 -7.35 -3.02
C ASN A 649 21.78 -7.61 -1.58
N LEU A 650 22.64 -7.31 -0.61
CA LEU A 650 22.23 -7.12 0.78
C LEU A 650 21.87 -5.64 0.98
N TRP A 651 20.70 -5.35 1.55
CA TRP A 651 20.32 -4.00 1.93
C TRP A 651 19.49 -3.97 3.22
N VAL A 652 19.67 -2.91 4.01
CA VAL A 652 18.90 -2.64 5.23
C VAL A 652 18.62 -1.14 5.40
N PRO A 653 17.57 -0.75 6.14
CA PRO A 653 17.24 0.63 6.43
C PRO A 653 18.37 1.37 7.11
N SER A 654 18.73 2.55 6.58
CA SER A 654 19.71 3.41 7.22
C SER A 654 19.09 4.22 8.35
N SER A 655 19.89 4.51 9.38
CA SER A 655 19.59 5.61 10.31
C SER A 655 19.46 6.98 9.64
N LYS A 656 19.94 7.13 8.40
CA LYS A 656 19.78 8.32 7.54
C LYS A 656 18.50 8.31 6.70
N CYS A 657 17.64 7.30 6.86
CA CYS A 657 16.34 7.25 6.19
C CYS A 657 15.32 8.08 6.98
N TYR A 658 15.14 9.35 6.57
CA TYR A 658 14.30 10.31 7.29
C TYR A 658 12.89 10.48 6.68
N PHE A 659 12.74 10.22 5.39
CA PHE A 659 11.56 10.65 4.63
C PHE A 659 10.63 9.50 4.21
N SER A 660 11.03 8.24 4.45
CA SER A 660 10.21 7.06 4.16
C SER A 660 9.58 6.50 5.43
N ILE A 661 8.25 6.39 5.44
CA ILE A 661 7.48 5.84 6.56
C ILE A 661 7.92 4.40 6.89
N ALA A 662 8.22 3.60 5.87
CA ALA A 662 8.73 2.23 6.00
C ALA A 662 9.93 2.12 6.96
N CYS A 663 10.92 3.02 6.82
CA CYS A 663 12.10 3.03 7.68
C CYS A 663 11.80 3.31 9.17
N TYR A 664 10.67 3.92 9.51
CA TYR A 664 10.28 4.16 10.91
C TYR A 664 9.63 2.93 11.56
N LEU A 665 9.18 1.96 10.76
CA LEU A 665 8.59 0.70 11.23
C LEU A 665 9.61 -0.45 11.33
N HIS A 666 10.81 -0.25 10.79
CA HIS A 666 11.88 -1.25 10.70
C HIS A 666 13.12 -0.87 11.49
N HIS A 667 13.94 -1.88 11.81
CA HIS A 667 15.26 -1.67 12.39
C HIS A 667 16.14 -0.89 11.42
N ARG A 668 16.96 0.01 11.97
CA ARG A 668 17.82 0.92 11.20
C ARG A 668 19.27 0.74 11.58
N TYR A 669 20.11 0.56 10.58
CA TYR A 669 21.55 0.47 10.71
C TYR A 669 22.17 1.82 11.10
N LYS A 670 22.92 1.80 12.21
CA LYS A 670 23.60 2.96 12.78
C LYS A 670 25.10 2.78 12.61
N SER A 671 25.63 3.24 11.48
CA SER A 671 27.09 3.21 11.19
C SER A 671 27.93 3.80 12.31
N ALA A 672 27.49 4.89 12.95
CA ALA A 672 28.19 5.53 14.06
C ALA A 672 28.36 4.64 15.32
N LYS A 673 27.57 3.56 15.45
CA LYS A 673 27.66 2.61 16.58
C LYS A 673 28.52 1.39 16.28
N SER A 674 28.95 1.20 15.03
CA SER A 674 29.76 0.06 14.65
C SER A 674 31.25 0.43 14.53
N LYS A 675 32.11 -0.31 15.24
CA LYS A 675 33.57 -0.18 15.20
C LYS A 675 34.19 -0.74 13.92
N THR A 676 33.48 -1.62 13.23
CA THR A 676 33.96 -2.31 12.02
C THR A 676 33.41 -1.71 10.73
N TYR A 677 32.56 -0.68 10.85
CA TYR A 677 32.02 0.08 9.74
C TYR A 677 33.12 0.75 8.91
N LYS A 678 33.00 0.60 7.59
CA LYS A 678 33.79 1.30 6.58
C LYS A 678 32.84 2.03 5.64
N LYS A 679 33.06 3.34 5.52
CA LYS A 679 32.28 4.19 4.62
C LYS A 679 32.69 3.91 3.17
N ASN A 680 31.69 3.61 2.32
CA ASN A 680 31.86 3.57 0.88
C ASN A 680 31.19 4.82 0.25
N GLY A 681 29.87 4.97 0.41
CA GLY A 681 29.11 6.19 0.10
C GLY A 681 28.66 6.34 -1.36
N GLU A 682 29.00 5.40 -2.24
CA GLU A 682 28.48 5.32 -3.60
C GLU A 682 26.97 5.15 -3.60
N THR A 683 26.23 6.01 -4.30
CA THR A 683 24.76 5.97 -4.32
C THR A 683 24.24 4.91 -5.28
N CYS A 684 23.14 4.26 -4.93
CA CYS A 684 22.50 3.27 -5.79
C CYS A 684 20.97 3.32 -5.65
N THR A 685 20.32 2.80 -6.69
CA THR A 685 18.87 2.62 -6.74
C THR A 685 18.60 1.20 -7.21
N ILE A 686 17.74 0.47 -6.52
CA ILE A 686 17.27 -0.85 -6.95
C ILE A 686 15.76 -0.76 -7.19
N SER A 687 15.34 -1.14 -8.39
CA SER A 687 13.93 -1.24 -8.76
C SER A 687 13.51 -2.70 -8.70
N TYR A 688 12.53 -2.98 -7.86
CA TYR A 688 11.84 -4.25 -7.70
C TYR A 688 10.48 -4.21 -8.43
N GLY A 689 9.93 -5.35 -8.82
CA GLY A 689 8.60 -5.45 -9.42
C GLY A 689 7.49 -4.83 -8.56
N SER A 690 7.65 -4.86 -7.24
CA SER A 690 6.72 -4.28 -6.26
C SER A 690 7.16 -2.93 -5.68
N GLY A 691 8.25 -2.29 -6.16
CA GLY A 691 8.70 -1.03 -5.57
C GLY A 691 10.12 -0.57 -5.93
N GLN A 692 10.58 0.54 -5.35
CA GLN A 692 11.96 1.00 -5.53
C GLN A 692 12.58 1.36 -4.18
N ILE A 693 13.86 1.05 -4.02
CA ILE A 693 14.70 1.54 -2.94
C ILE A 693 15.80 2.43 -3.51
N ALA A 694 16.21 3.46 -2.76
CA ALA A 694 17.37 4.25 -3.05
C ALA A 694 18.20 4.47 -1.78
N GLY A 695 19.52 4.44 -1.93
CA GLY A 695 20.44 4.48 -0.81
C GLY A 695 21.88 4.68 -1.26
N PHE A 696 22.80 4.25 -0.42
CA PHE A 696 24.23 4.25 -0.72
C PHE A 696 24.91 3.01 -0.13
N PHE A 697 26.05 2.62 -0.71
CA PHE A 697 26.82 1.49 -0.24
C PHE A 697 27.59 1.82 1.05
N SER A 698 27.70 0.79 1.89
CA SER A 698 28.50 0.75 3.11
C SER A 698 29.13 -0.63 3.25
N GLU A 699 30.20 -0.72 4.02
CA GLU A 699 30.86 -1.99 4.32
C GLU A 699 30.91 -2.21 5.82
N ASP A 700 30.58 -3.42 6.27
CA ASP A 700 30.74 -3.82 7.67
C ASP A 700 30.83 -5.35 7.79
N ASN A 701 31.04 -5.87 9.00
CA ASN A 701 30.93 -7.27 9.30
C ASN A 701 29.46 -7.67 9.41
N VAL A 702 29.08 -8.78 8.77
CA VAL A 702 27.73 -9.34 8.81
C VAL A 702 27.81 -10.71 9.50
N LEU A 703 27.07 -10.87 10.60
CA LEU A 703 26.86 -12.12 11.28
C LEU A 703 25.63 -12.83 10.69
N VAL A 704 25.83 -14.04 10.18
CA VAL A 704 24.77 -14.91 9.67
C VAL A 704 24.87 -16.25 10.41
N GLY A 705 23.87 -16.56 11.23
CA GLY A 705 23.99 -17.63 12.23
C GLY A 705 25.21 -17.39 13.13
N ASP A 706 26.14 -18.34 13.17
CA ASP A 706 27.39 -18.24 13.93
C ASP A 706 28.58 -17.69 13.11
N LEU A 707 28.42 -17.41 11.81
CA LEU A 707 29.52 -16.99 10.94
C LEU A 707 29.57 -15.48 10.77
N VAL A 708 30.75 -14.90 11.01
CA VAL A 708 31.05 -13.49 10.75
C VAL A 708 31.71 -13.34 9.39
N VAL A 709 30.95 -12.83 8.41
CA VAL A 709 31.46 -12.42 7.10
C VAL A 709 32.03 -11.03 7.22
N ARG A 710 33.34 -10.87 6.98
CA ARG A 710 34.04 -9.60 7.16
C ARG A 710 33.95 -8.71 5.93
N ASN A 711 33.87 -7.40 6.13
CA ASN A 711 33.87 -6.38 5.07
C ASN A 711 32.83 -6.63 3.95
N GLN A 712 31.63 -7.09 4.33
CA GLN A 712 30.56 -7.28 3.36
C GLN A 712 30.04 -5.92 2.90
N LYS A 713 30.08 -5.67 1.58
CA LYS A 713 29.45 -4.49 0.96
C LYS A 713 27.93 -4.69 0.96
N PHE A 714 27.19 -3.71 1.46
CA PHE A 714 25.73 -3.71 1.52
C PHE A 714 25.18 -2.29 1.32
N ILE A 715 23.88 -2.16 1.11
CA ILE A 715 23.23 -0.88 0.87
C ILE A 715 22.51 -0.42 2.13
N GLU A 716 22.81 0.82 2.52
CA GLU A 716 22.04 1.59 3.49
C GLU A 716 20.92 2.33 2.75
N THR A 717 19.66 1.89 2.89
CA THR A 717 18.54 2.54 2.22
C THR A 717 18.20 3.87 2.90
N THR A 718 18.08 4.94 2.12
CA THR A 718 17.69 6.29 2.58
C THR A 718 16.27 6.65 2.16
N ARG A 719 15.73 5.90 1.19
CA ARG A 719 14.40 6.08 0.66
C ARG A 719 13.84 4.73 0.20
N GLU A 720 12.70 4.38 0.75
CA GLU A 720 11.87 3.25 0.38
C GLU A 720 10.51 3.82 -0.03
N THR A 721 10.21 3.76 -1.34
CA THR A 721 9.07 4.50 -1.91
C THR A 721 7.79 3.68 -2.02
N SER A 722 7.88 2.35 -1.82
CA SER A 722 6.77 1.44 -2.05
C SER A 722 5.99 1.10 -0.79
N PRO A 723 4.64 0.98 -0.88
CA PRO A 723 3.81 0.40 0.17
C PRO A 723 4.27 -1.00 0.62
N THR A 724 4.96 -1.74 -0.25
CA THR A 724 5.53 -3.06 0.06
C THR A 724 6.36 -3.04 1.33
N PHE A 725 7.21 -2.02 1.49
CA PHE A 725 8.13 -1.90 2.63
C PHE A 725 7.47 -1.28 3.87
N ILE A 726 6.22 -0.83 3.78
CA ILE A 726 5.43 -0.37 4.94
C ILE A 726 4.69 -1.56 5.59
N ILE A 727 4.26 -2.51 4.76
CA ILE A 727 3.41 -3.65 5.17
C ILE A 727 4.23 -4.93 5.36
N GLY A 728 5.38 -5.03 4.67
CA GLY A 728 6.34 -6.10 4.87
C GLY A 728 6.76 -6.20 6.34
N LYS A 729 6.88 -7.44 6.84
CA LYS A 729 7.27 -7.72 8.24
C LYS A 729 8.75 -8.09 8.36
N PHE A 730 9.59 -7.49 7.51
CA PHE A 730 11.03 -7.72 7.38
C PHE A 730 11.75 -6.38 7.23
N ASP A 731 12.95 -6.26 7.79
CA ASP A 731 13.74 -5.03 7.74
C ASP A 731 14.43 -4.86 6.38
N GLY A 732 14.95 -5.93 5.78
CA GLY A 732 15.69 -5.86 4.52
C GLY A 732 15.76 -7.17 3.74
N ILE A 733 16.60 -7.21 2.71
CA ILE A 733 16.81 -8.40 1.88
C ILE A 733 18.28 -8.75 1.88
N LEU A 734 18.55 -10.04 1.99
CA LEU A 734 19.85 -10.64 1.77
C LEU A 734 19.79 -11.47 0.48
N GLY A 735 20.32 -10.90 -0.59
CA GLY A 735 20.39 -11.56 -1.89
C GLY A 735 21.37 -12.74 -1.92
N LEU A 736 20.90 -13.86 -2.48
CA LEU A 736 21.59 -15.12 -2.68
C LEU A 736 21.72 -15.51 -4.17
N GLY A 737 21.31 -14.62 -5.07
CA GLY A 737 21.56 -14.69 -6.50
C GLY A 737 23.03 -14.55 -6.87
N PHE A 738 23.31 -14.53 -8.17
CA PHE A 738 24.69 -14.41 -8.67
C PHE A 738 25.13 -12.95 -8.86
N PRO A 739 26.45 -12.66 -8.84
CA PRO A 739 26.97 -11.29 -8.94
C PRO A 739 26.53 -10.53 -10.20
N GLU A 740 26.20 -11.21 -11.31
CA GLU A 740 25.85 -10.59 -12.59
C GLU A 740 24.61 -9.70 -12.54
N ILE A 741 23.73 -9.88 -11.55
CA ILE A 741 22.55 -9.02 -11.32
C ILE A 741 22.70 -8.13 -10.08
N SER A 742 23.89 -8.08 -9.48
CA SER A 742 24.17 -7.26 -8.31
C SER A 742 24.40 -5.80 -8.71
N VAL A 743 23.62 -4.90 -8.13
CA VAL A 743 23.82 -3.46 -8.31
C VAL A 743 25.13 -3.04 -7.65
N GLY A 744 25.89 -2.17 -8.33
CA GLY A 744 27.17 -1.62 -7.84
C GLY A 744 28.28 -2.66 -7.64
N ASP A 745 28.21 -3.77 -8.39
CA ASP A 745 29.16 -4.89 -8.36
C ASP A 745 29.45 -5.40 -6.93
N ALA A 746 28.45 -5.31 -6.05
CA ALA A 746 28.60 -5.75 -4.66
C ALA A 746 28.60 -7.28 -4.60
N PRO A 747 29.60 -7.93 -3.97
CA PRO A 747 29.64 -9.38 -3.90
C PRO A 747 28.47 -9.89 -3.04
N PRO A 748 27.66 -10.85 -3.54
CA PRO A 748 26.67 -11.54 -2.73
C PRO A 748 27.33 -12.23 -1.52
N ILE A 749 26.59 -12.40 -0.43
CA ILE A 749 27.20 -12.82 0.84
C ILE A 749 27.83 -14.22 0.78
N TRP A 750 27.25 -15.14 -0.01
CA TRP A 750 27.79 -16.49 -0.18
C TRP A 750 29.14 -16.46 -0.91
N GLN A 751 29.37 -15.49 -1.80
CA GLN A 751 30.65 -15.30 -2.47
C GLN A 751 31.71 -14.84 -1.47
N SER A 752 31.38 -13.86 -0.62
CA SER A 752 32.25 -13.42 0.46
C SER A 752 32.58 -14.56 1.43
N MET A 753 31.61 -15.41 1.77
CA MET A 753 31.83 -16.59 2.61
C MET A 753 32.80 -17.60 1.96
N LYS A 754 32.65 -17.84 0.66
CA LYS A 754 33.56 -18.71 -0.12
C LYS A 754 34.98 -18.16 -0.16
N GLU A 755 35.14 -16.88 -0.51
CA GLU A 755 36.44 -16.21 -0.60
C GLU A 755 37.17 -16.19 0.75
N GLN A 756 36.42 -16.02 1.84
CA GLN A 756 36.94 -16.06 3.21
C GLN A 756 37.10 -17.49 3.76
N LYS A 757 36.79 -18.53 2.97
CA LYS A 757 36.88 -19.96 3.35
C LYS A 757 36.11 -20.29 4.63
N LEU A 758 34.91 -19.71 4.76
CA LEU A 758 34.05 -19.90 5.94
C LEU A 758 33.14 -21.13 5.84
N LEU A 759 33.05 -21.76 4.66
CA LEU A 759 32.16 -22.87 4.36
C LEU A 759 32.94 -24.15 4.10
N GLU A 760 32.41 -25.28 4.56
CA GLU A 760 33.01 -26.60 4.29
C GLU A 760 32.80 -27.01 2.83
N ASN A 761 31.58 -26.84 2.32
CA ASN A 761 31.24 -27.06 0.92
C ASN A 761 30.67 -25.79 0.30
N ASP A 762 30.91 -25.61 -1.01
CA ASP A 762 30.42 -24.48 -1.79
C ASP A 762 28.93 -24.64 -2.16
N VAL A 763 28.07 -24.85 -1.15
CA VAL A 763 26.62 -25.05 -1.30
C VAL A 763 25.85 -24.32 -0.20
N PHE A 764 24.59 -23.99 -0.48
CA PHE A 764 23.58 -23.72 0.54
C PHE A 764 22.27 -24.42 0.19
N SER A 765 21.41 -24.69 1.18
CA SER A 765 20.14 -25.38 0.96
C SER A 765 19.00 -24.83 1.80
N PHE A 766 17.80 -24.89 1.24
CA PHE A 766 16.56 -24.50 1.89
C PHE A 766 15.68 -25.71 2.16
N TRP A 767 15.18 -25.77 3.39
CA TRP A 767 14.01 -26.54 3.78
C TRP A 767 12.93 -25.57 4.25
N LEU A 768 11.83 -25.48 3.52
CA LEU A 768 10.71 -24.60 3.87
C LEU A 768 9.56 -25.47 4.40
N ASN A 769 9.27 -25.36 5.70
CA ASN A 769 8.25 -26.17 6.33
C ASN A 769 6.86 -25.55 6.13
N ARG A 770 6.00 -26.27 5.42
CA ARG A 770 4.65 -25.79 5.10
C ARG A 770 3.59 -26.17 6.12
N ASP A 771 3.92 -27.00 7.11
CA ASP A 771 3.04 -27.35 8.22
C ASP A 771 2.66 -26.10 9.03
N PRO A 772 1.37 -25.71 9.09
CA PRO A 772 0.93 -24.53 9.83
C PRO A 772 1.02 -24.67 11.35
N ASP A 773 1.13 -25.90 11.86
CA ASP A 773 1.15 -26.22 13.30
C ASP A 773 2.58 -26.48 13.82
N ALA A 774 3.57 -26.51 12.92
CA ALA A 774 4.96 -26.72 13.29
C ALA A 774 5.58 -25.47 13.94
N SER A 775 6.39 -25.70 14.99
CA SER A 775 7.12 -24.65 15.69
C SER A 775 8.28 -24.06 14.88
N ALA A 776 8.81 -24.80 13.91
CA ALA A 776 9.86 -24.36 13.00
C ALA A 776 9.29 -24.08 11.61
N GLY A 777 9.49 -22.84 11.12
CA GLY A 777 9.04 -22.42 9.79
C GLY A 777 9.92 -22.96 8.66
N GLY A 778 11.20 -23.18 8.90
CA GLY A 778 12.13 -23.76 7.93
C GLY A 778 13.57 -23.61 8.39
N GLU A 779 14.51 -24.02 7.55
CA GLU A 779 15.95 -23.89 7.81
C GLU A 779 16.69 -23.57 6.51
N LEU A 780 17.59 -22.59 6.58
CA LEU A 780 18.64 -22.34 5.59
C LEU A 780 19.96 -22.89 6.13
N VAL A 781 20.63 -23.72 5.33
CA VAL A 781 21.94 -24.28 5.67
C VAL A 781 22.98 -23.76 4.71
N PHE A 782 24.06 -23.14 5.21
CA PHE A 782 25.25 -22.86 4.42
C PHE A 782 26.32 -23.94 4.69
N GLY A 783 27.08 -24.31 3.66
CA GLY A 783 28.20 -25.25 3.80
C GLY A 783 27.82 -26.73 3.66
N GLY A 784 26.54 -27.07 3.50
CA GLY A 784 26.09 -28.45 3.31
C GLY A 784 24.57 -28.59 3.24
N VAL A 785 24.08 -29.78 3.60
CA VAL A 785 22.66 -30.15 3.55
C VAL A 785 22.31 -30.98 4.80
N ASP A 786 21.16 -30.75 5.42
CA ASP A 786 20.69 -31.61 6.52
C ASP A 786 19.95 -32.84 5.98
N PRO A 787 20.46 -34.09 6.17
CA PRO A 787 19.78 -35.31 5.77
C PRO A 787 18.41 -35.53 6.42
N LYS A 788 18.08 -34.83 7.51
CA LYS A 788 16.75 -34.90 8.15
C LYS A 788 15.66 -34.16 7.38
N HIS A 789 16.03 -33.23 6.50
CA HIS A 789 15.08 -32.33 5.83
C HIS A 789 14.65 -32.80 4.43
N TYR A 790 15.12 -33.96 3.98
CA TYR A 790 14.72 -34.53 2.69
C TYR A 790 14.65 -36.06 2.71
N LYS A 791 13.95 -36.62 1.72
CA LYS A 791 13.81 -38.06 1.48
C LYS A 791 14.41 -38.42 0.13
N GLY A 792 15.19 -39.49 0.10
CA GLY A 792 15.85 -39.99 -1.11
C GLY A 792 17.09 -39.17 -1.48
N SER A 793 17.36 -39.02 -2.78
CA SER A 793 18.54 -38.32 -3.30
C SER A 793 18.14 -37.10 -4.14
N HIS A 794 18.92 -36.02 -4.08
CA HIS A 794 18.70 -34.85 -4.93
C HIS A 794 18.92 -35.14 -6.41
N THR A 795 18.02 -34.63 -7.24
CA THR A 795 18.18 -34.59 -8.69
C THR A 795 18.75 -33.23 -9.06
N TYR A 796 19.95 -33.23 -9.64
CA TYR A 796 20.66 -32.00 -9.98
C TYR A 796 20.47 -31.59 -11.44
N VAL A 797 20.28 -30.29 -11.65
CA VAL A 797 20.23 -29.63 -12.96
C VAL A 797 21.26 -28.50 -13.03
N PRO A 798 21.97 -28.34 -14.16
CA PRO A 798 22.95 -27.26 -14.30
C PRO A 798 22.25 -25.90 -14.38
N VAL A 799 22.90 -24.87 -13.84
CA VAL A 799 22.49 -23.48 -14.07
C VAL A 799 22.76 -23.13 -15.53
N THR A 800 21.73 -22.69 -16.25
CA THR A 800 21.80 -22.43 -17.70
C THR A 800 22.17 -20.99 -18.02
N ARG A 801 21.85 -20.05 -17.13
CA ARG A 801 22.20 -18.64 -17.26
C ARG A 801 22.55 -18.07 -15.89
N LYS A 802 23.81 -17.62 -15.73
CA LYS A 802 24.27 -16.94 -14.52
C LYS A 802 23.65 -15.54 -14.42
N GLY A 803 23.49 -15.07 -13.20
CA GLY A 803 22.58 -14.01 -12.79
C GLY A 803 21.52 -14.57 -11.84
N TYR A 804 20.69 -15.47 -12.37
CA TYR A 804 19.67 -16.18 -11.60
C TYR A 804 20.04 -17.65 -11.35
N TRP A 805 19.38 -18.27 -10.38
CA TRP A 805 19.35 -19.72 -10.23
C TRP A 805 18.40 -20.35 -11.26
N GLN A 806 18.73 -20.13 -12.54
CA GLN A 806 17.96 -20.55 -13.71
C GLN A 806 18.43 -21.91 -14.23
N PHE A 807 17.51 -22.79 -14.57
CA PHE A 807 17.78 -24.07 -15.22
C PHE A 807 16.76 -24.37 -16.33
N ASN A 808 17.05 -25.36 -17.18
CA ASN A 808 16.08 -25.83 -18.17
C ASN A 808 15.14 -26.87 -17.56
N MET A 809 13.86 -26.60 -17.68
CA MET A 809 12.75 -27.44 -17.30
C MET A 809 12.07 -28.01 -18.55
N GLY A 810 11.42 -29.16 -18.42
CA GLY A 810 10.50 -29.70 -19.41
C GLY A 810 9.11 -29.08 -19.26
N ASP A 811 8.09 -29.93 -19.31
CA ASP A 811 6.69 -29.50 -19.31
C ASP A 811 6.06 -29.42 -17.91
N LEU A 812 4.94 -28.69 -17.80
CA LEU A 812 3.98 -28.82 -16.71
C LEU A 812 2.86 -29.77 -17.14
N LEU A 813 2.57 -30.76 -16.30
CA LEU A 813 1.52 -31.75 -16.51
C LEU A 813 0.34 -31.49 -15.56
N ILE A 814 -0.89 -31.56 -16.07
CA ILE A 814 -2.14 -31.49 -15.31
C ILE A 814 -2.77 -32.88 -15.30
N GLY A 815 -2.85 -33.54 -14.14
CA GLY A 815 -3.39 -34.91 -14.06
C GLY A 815 -2.64 -35.93 -14.93
N GLY A 816 -1.35 -35.66 -15.20
CA GLY A 816 -0.50 -36.47 -16.09
C GLY A 816 -0.55 -36.09 -17.57
N GLN A 817 -1.41 -35.15 -17.98
CA GLN A 817 -1.50 -34.66 -19.36
C GLN A 817 -0.64 -33.41 -19.59
N SER A 818 -0.01 -33.32 -20.75
CA SER A 818 0.82 -32.18 -21.16
C SER A 818 -0.02 -30.90 -21.29
N THR A 819 0.54 -29.76 -20.91
CA THR A 819 -0.08 -28.43 -21.19
C THR A 819 0.31 -27.88 -22.56
N GLY A 820 1.18 -28.60 -23.28
CA GLY A 820 1.57 -28.36 -24.66
C GLY A 820 2.57 -27.22 -24.87
N PHE A 821 2.52 -26.17 -24.04
CA PHE A 821 3.32 -24.96 -24.20
C PHE A 821 4.80 -25.15 -23.85
N CYS A 822 5.10 -25.78 -22.71
CA CYS A 822 6.48 -26.08 -22.28
C CYS A 822 6.98 -27.46 -22.73
N ALA A 823 6.28 -28.13 -23.66
CA ALA A 823 6.68 -29.45 -24.17
C ALA A 823 8.03 -29.42 -24.89
N GLY A 824 8.38 -28.30 -25.54
CA GLY A 824 9.70 -28.05 -26.14
C GLY A 824 10.79 -27.64 -25.14
N GLY A 825 10.46 -27.57 -23.85
CA GLY A 825 11.28 -27.04 -22.78
C GLY A 825 10.98 -25.57 -22.47
N CYS A 826 11.06 -25.23 -21.19
CA CYS A 826 10.96 -23.87 -20.66
C CYS A 826 12.14 -23.61 -19.71
N ALA A 827 12.53 -22.35 -19.52
CA ALA A 827 13.42 -22.03 -18.42
C ALA A 827 12.64 -22.03 -17.10
N ALA A 828 13.33 -22.22 -15.98
CA ALA A 828 12.76 -22.04 -14.65
C ALA A 828 13.81 -21.41 -13.73
N ILE A 829 13.39 -20.45 -12.91
CA ILE A 829 14.19 -19.82 -11.86
C ILE A 829 13.65 -20.30 -10.52
N VAL A 830 14.54 -20.68 -9.61
CA VAL A 830 14.15 -21.00 -8.23
C VAL A 830 14.36 -19.76 -7.36
N ASP A 831 13.27 -19.31 -6.72
CA ASP A 831 13.23 -18.02 -6.04
C ASP A 831 12.62 -18.15 -4.64
N SER A 832 13.46 -18.13 -3.61
CA SER A 832 13.02 -18.13 -2.21
C SER A 832 12.40 -16.81 -1.76
N GLY A 833 12.56 -15.73 -2.53
CA GLY A 833 11.98 -14.41 -2.28
C GLY A 833 10.54 -14.23 -2.76
N THR A 834 9.93 -15.28 -3.31
CA THR A 834 8.52 -15.30 -3.73
C THR A 834 7.80 -16.55 -3.25
N SER A 835 6.49 -16.44 -3.02
CA SER A 835 5.69 -17.58 -2.56
C SER A 835 4.93 -18.30 -3.67
N LEU A 836 4.37 -17.58 -4.65
CA LEU A 836 3.54 -18.17 -5.72
C LEU A 836 4.40 -18.73 -6.86
N LEU A 837 3.84 -19.69 -7.61
CA LEU A 837 4.39 -20.17 -8.86
C LEU A 837 3.99 -19.22 -9.99
N ALA A 838 4.97 -18.57 -10.61
CA ALA A 838 4.71 -17.69 -11.74
C ALA A 838 5.04 -18.40 -13.05
N GLY A 839 4.15 -18.34 -14.04
CA GLY A 839 4.38 -18.98 -15.33
C GLY A 839 3.52 -18.43 -16.46
N PRO A 840 3.72 -18.94 -17.69
CA PRO A 840 3.03 -18.44 -18.88
C PRO A 840 1.51 -18.47 -18.74
N THR A 841 0.84 -17.40 -19.16
CA THR A 841 -0.62 -17.23 -19.06
C THR A 841 -1.36 -18.38 -19.74
N ALA A 842 -0.86 -18.86 -20.88
CA ALA A 842 -1.42 -20.00 -21.61
C ALA A 842 -1.49 -21.29 -20.78
N ILE A 843 -0.55 -21.48 -19.84
CA ILE A 843 -0.53 -22.65 -18.94
C ILE A 843 -1.36 -22.37 -17.69
N VAL A 844 -1.21 -21.19 -17.09
CA VAL A 844 -1.94 -20.82 -15.85
C VAL A 844 -3.46 -20.82 -16.08
N ALA A 845 -3.94 -20.42 -17.26
CA ALA A 845 -5.35 -20.53 -17.61
C ALA A 845 -5.85 -21.99 -17.62
N GLN A 846 -5.06 -22.91 -18.17
CA GLN A 846 -5.37 -24.36 -18.14
C GLN A 846 -5.40 -24.89 -16.70
N VAL A 847 -4.45 -24.47 -15.87
CA VAL A 847 -4.42 -24.81 -14.44
C VAL A 847 -5.65 -24.29 -13.71
N ASN A 848 -5.97 -23.00 -13.86
CA ASN A 848 -7.15 -22.37 -13.25
C ASN A 848 -8.45 -23.08 -13.64
N HIS A 849 -8.60 -23.44 -14.92
CA HIS A 849 -9.72 -24.22 -15.38
C HIS A 849 -9.77 -25.61 -14.72
N ALA A 850 -8.65 -26.34 -14.67
CA ALA A 850 -8.59 -27.69 -14.12
C ALA A 850 -8.83 -27.76 -12.59
N ILE A 851 -8.47 -26.71 -11.85
CA ILE A 851 -8.67 -26.63 -10.39
C ILE A 851 -9.94 -25.87 -10.01
N GLY A 852 -10.70 -25.36 -10.98
CA GLY A 852 -11.92 -24.59 -10.76
C GLY A 852 -11.69 -23.18 -10.19
N ALA A 853 -10.49 -22.61 -10.37
CA ALA A 853 -10.16 -21.28 -9.86
C ALA A 853 -10.88 -20.17 -10.65
N GLU A 854 -11.30 -19.11 -9.96
CA GLU A 854 -11.91 -17.94 -10.59
C GLU A 854 -10.89 -17.24 -11.51
N GLY A 855 -11.37 -16.81 -12.68
CA GLY A 855 -10.59 -16.06 -13.67
C GLY A 855 -11.36 -14.87 -14.20
N ILE A 856 -10.74 -14.13 -15.11
CA ILE A 856 -11.34 -13.00 -15.80
C ILE A 856 -11.76 -13.41 -17.21
N ILE A 857 -12.87 -12.87 -17.66
CA ILE A 857 -13.38 -13.05 -19.02
C ILE A 857 -12.63 -12.08 -19.94
N SER A 858 -11.86 -12.60 -20.91
CA SER A 858 -11.31 -11.77 -22.00
C SER A 858 -12.23 -11.79 -23.21
N THR A 859 -12.64 -10.59 -23.62
CA THR A 859 -13.43 -10.35 -24.82
C THR A 859 -12.65 -10.67 -26.08
N GLU A 860 -11.37 -10.31 -26.12
CA GLU A 860 -10.47 -10.51 -27.25
C GLU A 860 -10.23 -12.01 -27.48
N CYS A 861 -9.98 -12.76 -26.41
CA CYS A 861 -9.84 -14.22 -26.44
C CYS A 861 -11.10 -14.90 -26.97
N LYS A 862 -12.28 -14.53 -26.42
CA LYS A 862 -13.56 -15.08 -26.88
C LYS A 862 -13.84 -14.76 -28.34
N GLU A 863 -13.53 -13.55 -28.78
CA GLU A 863 -13.67 -13.15 -30.18
C GLU A 863 -12.74 -13.93 -31.09
N VAL A 864 -11.48 -14.15 -30.69
CA VAL A 864 -10.54 -14.97 -31.47
C VAL A 864 -11.03 -16.41 -31.60
N VAL A 865 -11.46 -17.03 -30.50
CA VAL A 865 -11.97 -18.41 -30.53
C VAL A 865 -13.25 -18.49 -31.37
N ARG A 866 -14.14 -17.50 -31.28
CA ARG A 866 -15.41 -17.46 -32.04
C ARG A 866 -15.21 -17.26 -33.53
N GLU A 867 -14.43 -16.25 -33.92
CA GLU A 867 -14.27 -15.85 -35.33
C GLU A 867 -13.21 -16.67 -36.06
N TYR A 868 -12.11 -17.00 -35.37
CA TYR A 868 -10.93 -17.62 -36.00
C TYR A 868 -10.66 -19.05 -35.53
N GLY A 869 -11.35 -19.54 -34.48
CA GLY A 869 -11.08 -20.86 -33.90
C GLY A 869 -11.16 -22.01 -34.90
N GLU A 870 -12.15 -22.00 -35.80
CA GLU A 870 -12.25 -23.02 -36.86
C GLU A 870 -11.07 -22.96 -37.84
N MET A 871 -10.62 -21.75 -38.19
CA MET A 871 -9.51 -21.55 -39.11
C MET A 871 -8.18 -21.95 -38.46
N ILE A 872 -7.99 -21.63 -37.17
CA ILE A 872 -6.85 -22.11 -36.36
C ILE A 872 -6.81 -23.64 -36.38
N LEU A 873 -7.95 -24.28 -36.08
CA LEU A 873 -8.06 -25.75 -36.07
C LEU A 873 -7.74 -26.36 -37.43
N GLN A 874 -8.27 -25.80 -38.52
CA GLN A 874 -8.00 -26.28 -39.88
C GLN A 874 -6.53 -26.13 -40.28
N LEU A 875 -5.90 -24.99 -39.96
CA LEU A 875 -4.48 -24.76 -40.24
C LEU A 875 -3.59 -25.74 -39.46
N LEU A 876 -3.93 -26.04 -38.21
CA LEU A 876 -3.23 -27.04 -37.40
C LEU A 876 -3.42 -28.47 -37.94
N ILE A 877 -4.62 -28.84 -38.39
CA ILE A 877 -4.88 -30.14 -39.05
C ILE A 877 -4.10 -30.23 -40.38
N ALA A 878 -3.98 -29.12 -41.11
CA ALA A 878 -3.18 -29.01 -42.32
C ALA A 878 -1.65 -29.00 -42.05
N GLN A 879 -1.21 -29.31 -40.82
CA GLN A 879 0.18 -29.35 -40.40
C GLN A 879 0.92 -28.02 -40.54
N THR A 880 0.20 -26.90 -40.46
CA THR A 880 0.82 -25.57 -40.35
C THR A 880 1.56 -25.49 -39.02
N SER A 881 2.79 -24.96 -39.06
CA SER A 881 3.56 -24.70 -37.83
C SER A 881 2.75 -23.79 -36.90
N PRO A 882 2.52 -24.15 -35.62
CA PRO A 882 1.72 -23.36 -34.68
C PRO A 882 2.10 -21.88 -34.64
N GLN A 883 3.39 -21.57 -34.68
CA GLN A 883 3.96 -20.22 -34.65
C GLN A 883 3.56 -19.37 -35.87
N LYS A 884 3.20 -20.00 -37.00
CA LYS A 884 2.81 -19.32 -38.23
C LYS A 884 1.31 -19.14 -38.36
N VAL A 885 0.50 -19.84 -37.55
CA VAL A 885 -0.96 -19.83 -37.68
C VAL A 885 -1.51 -18.41 -37.54
N CYS A 886 -1.15 -17.70 -36.48
CA CYS A 886 -1.67 -16.35 -36.24
C CYS A 886 -1.20 -15.31 -37.26
N THR A 887 0.00 -15.47 -37.82
CA THR A 887 0.47 -14.64 -38.95
C THR A 887 -0.28 -14.92 -40.25
N GLN A 888 -0.59 -16.18 -40.55
CA GLN A 888 -1.35 -16.56 -41.75
C GLN A 888 -2.81 -16.11 -41.68
N ILE A 889 -3.37 -16.10 -40.47
CA ILE A 889 -4.70 -15.55 -40.20
C ILE A 889 -4.71 -14.01 -40.29
N GLY A 890 -3.55 -13.36 -40.20
CA GLY A 890 -3.40 -11.91 -40.24
C GLY A 890 -3.60 -11.21 -38.89
N LEU A 891 -3.60 -11.96 -37.79
CA LEU A 891 -3.70 -11.41 -36.42
C LEU A 891 -2.34 -10.99 -35.86
N CYS A 892 -1.23 -11.55 -36.36
CA CYS A 892 0.13 -11.21 -35.94
C CYS A 892 0.98 -10.69 -37.12
N VAL A 893 1.85 -9.72 -36.86
CA VAL A 893 2.72 -9.09 -37.88
C VAL A 893 4.02 -9.87 -38.12
N PHE A 894 4.54 -10.56 -37.09
CA PHE A 894 5.81 -11.28 -37.14
C PHE A 894 5.62 -12.77 -36.85
N ASP A 895 6.45 -13.63 -37.46
CA ASP A 895 6.35 -15.09 -37.40
C ASP A 895 7.07 -15.73 -36.20
N GLY A 896 7.47 -14.91 -35.22
CA GLY A 896 8.15 -15.34 -34.00
C GLY A 896 9.61 -15.78 -34.19
N THR A 897 10.24 -15.59 -35.37
CA THR A 897 11.59 -16.11 -35.66
C THR A 897 12.74 -15.09 -35.66
N HIS A 898 12.46 -13.79 -35.48
CA HIS A 898 13.48 -12.73 -35.49
C HIS A 898 13.58 -11.97 -34.16
N SER A 899 14.82 -11.81 -33.67
CA SER A 899 15.18 -10.99 -32.51
C SER A 899 14.91 -9.50 -32.80
N VAL A 900 14.20 -8.82 -31.90
CA VAL A 900 14.11 -7.35 -31.89
C VAL A 900 15.48 -6.79 -31.54
N SER A 901 16.31 -6.53 -32.55
CA SER A 901 17.55 -5.76 -32.41
C SER A 901 17.48 -4.53 -33.31
N ASN A 902 17.50 -3.36 -32.66
CA ASN A 902 17.56 -1.97 -33.15
C ASN A 902 16.26 -1.34 -33.70
N PRO A 903 15.77 -0.23 -33.10
CA PRO A 903 14.64 0.52 -33.63
C PRO A 903 15.11 1.53 -34.68
N ILE A 904 14.76 1.30 -35.94
CA ILE A 904 14.54 2.39 -36.88
C ILE A 904 13.04 2.67 -36.83
N GLU A 905 12.64 3.75 -36.15
CA GLU A 905 11.25 4.23 -36.09
C GLU A 905 10.72 4.45 -37.52
N SER A 906 9.79 3.60 -37.94
CA SER A 906 8.92 3.90 -39.09
C SER A 906 7.61 4.50 -38.57
N VAL A 907 7.13 5.53 -39.25
CA VAL A 907 6.07 6.47 -38.80
C VAL A 907 4.66 5.84 -38.78
N VAL A 908 4.54 4.51 -38.84
CA VAL A 908 3.27 3.79 -39.02
C VAL A 908 2.75 3.14 -37.72
N GLU A 909 3.57 3.02 -36.66
CA GLU A 909 3.22 2.22 -35.47
C GLU A 909 2.31 2.93 -34.44
N LYS A 910 1.96 4.20 -34.63
CA LYS A 910 1.05 4.91 -33.68
C LYS A 910 -0.43 4.54 -33.83
N GLN A 911 -0.82 3.69 -34.79
CA GLN A 911 -2.22 3.37 -35.08
C GLN A 911 -2.72 2.00 -34.59
N ASN A 912 -1.89 1.09 -34.04
CA ASN A 912 -2.26 -0.34 -33.97
C ASN A 912 -2.15 -1.05 -32.61
N ARG A 913 -2.41 -0.37 -31.47
CA ARG A 913 -2.47 -1.05 -30.15
C ARG A 913 -3.54 -2.15 -30.05
N GLY A 914 -4.58 -2.11 -30.87
CA GLY A 914 -5.60 -3.16 -30.93
C GLY A 914 -5.06 -4.48 -31.50
N SER A 915 -4.15 -4.44 -32.48
CA SER A 915 -3.66 -5.64 -33.18
C SER A 915 -2.84 -6.60 -32.31
N ASP A 916 -2.16 -6.09 -31.28
CA ASP A 916 -1.23 -6.86 -30.44
C ASP A 916 -1.96 -7.76 -29.41
N LEU A 917 -3.10 -7.29 -28.88
CA LEU A 917 -3.97 -8.05 -27.97
C LEU A 917 -4.62 -9.26 -28.67
N PHE A 918 -5.11 -9.07 -29.90
CA PHE A 918 -5.66 -10.16 -30.70
C PHE A 918 -4.59 -11.15 -31.15
N CYS A 919 -3.35 -10.69 -31.41
CA CYS A 919 -2.21 -11.57 -31.68
C CYS A 919 -1.94 -12.51 -30.49
N THR A 920 -1.79 -11.95 -29.30
CA THR A 920 -1.54 -12.72 -28.06
C THR A 920 -2.68 -13.71 -27.77
N ALA A 921 -3.93 -13.27 -27.92
CA ALA A 921 -5.10 -14.13 -27.79
C ALA A 921 -5.10 -15.29 -28.79
N CYS A 922 -4.70 -15.03 -30.03
CA CYS A 922 -4.53 -16.07 -31.05
C CYS A 922 -3.44 -17.07 -30.68
N GLU A 923 -2.26 -16.63 -30.25
CA GLU A 923 -1.18 -17.54 -29.88
C GLU A 923 -1.58 -18.47 -28.73
N MET A 924 -2.31 -17.96 -27.73
CA MET A 924 -2.88 -18.78 -26.66
C MET A 924 -3.91 -19.79 -27.20
N ALA A 925 -4.83 -19.34 -28.06
CA ALA A 925 -5.85 -20.20 -28.66
C ALA A 925 -5.22 -21.32 -29.51
N VAL A 926 -4.17 -21.02 -30.29
CA VAL A 926 -3.40 -22.01 -31.06
C VAL A 926 -2.85 -23.09 -30.14
N VAL A 927 -2.23 -22.71 -29.01
CA VAL A 927 -1.67 -23.65 -28.03
C VAL A 927 -2.76 -24.55 -27.45
N TRP A 928 -3.88 -23.99 -27.01
CA TRP A 928 -4.97 -24.77 -26.42
C TRP A 928 -5.63 -25.70 -27.42
N ILE A 929 -5.93 -25.21 -28.64
CA ILE A 929 -6.51 -26.02 -29.71
C ILE A 929 -5.54 -27.13 -30.13
N GLN A 930 -4.25 -26.83 -30.27
CA GLN A 930 -3.23 -27.83 -30.58
C GLN A 930 -3.13 -28.89 -29.48
N ASN A 931 -3.24 -28.51 -28.21
CA ASN A 931 -3.18 -29.45 -27.10
C ASN A 931 -4.40 -30.38 -27.10
N GLN A 932 -5.61 -29.84 -27.30
CA GLN A 932 -6.85 -30.64 -27.36
C GLN A 932 -6.92 -31.51 -28.62
N LEU A 933 -6.34 -31.07 -29.74
CA LEU A 933 -6.19 -31.88 -30.95
C LEU A 933 -5.41 -33.18 -30.71
N ARG A 934 -4.40 -33.17 -29.82
CA ARG A 934 -3.62 -34.37 -29.47
C ARG A 934 -4.44 -35.40 -28.67
N GLU A 935 -5.53 -34.97 -28.05
CA GLU A 935 -6.44 -35.83 -27.28
C GLU A 935 -7.57 -36.47 -28.12
N ASN A 936 -7.53 -36.33 -29.46
CA ASN A 936 -8.55 -36.86 -30.40
C ASN A 936 -10.00 -36.44 -30.06
N LYS A 937 -10.20 -35.21 -29.55
CA LYS A 937 -11.53 -34.64 -29.28
C LYS A 937 -12.22 -34.14 -30.55
N THR A 938 -13.56 -34.02 -30.52
CA THR A 938 -14.31 -33.44 -31.65
C THR A 938 -14.02 -31.94 -31.78
N LYS A 939 -14.22 -31.40 -32.99
CA LYS A 939 -14.05 -29.96 -33.28
C LYS A 939 -14.80 -29.09 -32.27
N GLU A 940 -16.06 -29.42 -31.99
CA GLU A 940 -16.93 -28.66 -31.10
C GLU A 940 -16.38 -28.66 -29.67
N LEU A 941 -15.90 -29.80 -29.18
CA LEU A 941 -15.32 -29.91 -27.84
C LEU A 941 -13.99 -29.16 -27.72
N ILE A 942 -13.17 -29.13 -28.78
CA ILE A 942 -11.90 -28.41 -28.80
C ILE A 942 -12.14 -26.90 -28.70
N LEU A 943 -13.08 -26.37 -29.51
CA LEU A 943 -13.39 -24.94 -29.52
C LEU A 943 -14.13 -24.50 -28.25
N ASP A 944 -15.04 -25.33 -27.73
CA ASP A 944 -15.70 -25.06 -26.46
C ASP A 944 -14.71 -25.03 -25.30
N TYR A 945 -13.75 -25.96 -25.26
CA TYR A 945 -12.67 -25.92 -24.27
C TYR A 945 -11.84 -24.63 -24.35
N ALA A 946 -11.40 -24.24 -25.55
CA ALA A 946 -10.67 -22.97 -25.73
C ALA A 946 -11.50 -21.76 -25.29
N ASN A 947 -12.81 -21.75 -25.57
CA ASN A 947 -13.72 -20.70 -25.11
C ASN A 947 -13.89 -20.67 -23.59
N GLN A 948 -13.96 -21.83 -22.93
CA GLN A 948 -14.00 -21.92 -21.47
C GLN A 948 -12.69 -21.41 -20.83
N LEU A 949 -11.55 -21.61 -21.47
CA LEU A 949 -10.27 -21.04 -21.00
C LEU A 949 -10.26 -19.51 -21.10
N CYS A 950 -10.92 -18.92 -22.09
CA CYS A 950 -11.10 -17.46 -22.16
C CYS A 950 -11.91 -16.86 -21.00
N GLU A 951 -12.67 -17.69 -20.26
CA GLU A 951 -13.38 -17.30 -19.03
C GLU A 951 -12.54 -17.52 -17.75
N ARG A 952 -11.41 -18.21 -17.88
CA ARG A 952 -10.54 -18.64 -16.79
C ARG A 952 -9.15 -18.01 -16.88
N LEU A 953 -9.00 -16.94 -17.66
CA LEU A 953 -7.74 -16.22 -17.73
C LEU A 953 -7.35 -15.72 -16.33
N PRO A 954 -6.07 -15.82 -15.97
CA PRO A 954 -5.60 -15.38 -14.67
C PRO A 954 -5.84 -13.88 -14.48
N SER A 955 -6.23 -13.51 -13.27
CA SER A 955 -6.43 -12.11 -12.90
C SER A 955 -5.12 -11.33 -13.00
N PRO A 956 -5.10 -10.11 -13.58
CA PRO A 956 -3.95 -9.21 -13.53
C PRO A 956 -3.50 -8.89 -12.10
N ASN A 957 -4.40 -9.06 -11.12
CA ASN A 957 -4.09 -8.89 -9.71
C ASN A 957 -3.33 -10.10 -9.11
N GLY A 958 -3.06 -11.15 -9.89
CA GLY A 958 -2.18 -12.28 -9.54
C GLY A 958 -2.79 -13.40 -8.69
N GLU A 959 -4.08 -13.34 -8.36
CA GLU A 959 -4.76 -14.35 -7.54
C GLU A 959 -6.04 -14.86 -8.19
N SER A 960 -6.28 -16.16 -8.01
CA SER A 960 -7.49 -16.85 -8.40
C SER A 960 -8.02 -17.64 -7.21
N THR A 961 -9.19 -17.23 -6.70
CA THR A 961 -9.91 -17.88 -5.59
C THR A 961 -10.41 -19.26 -6.02
N VAL A 962 -10.36 -20.23 -5.10
CA VAL A 962 -10.88 -21.59 -5.30
C VAL A 962 -11.80 -21.98 -4.14
N ASP A 963 -12.75 -22.88 -4.41
CA ASP A 963 -13.57 -23.49 -3.36
C ASP A 963 -12.72 -24.45 -2.51
N CYS A 964 -12.51 -24.10 -1.24
CA CYS A 964 -11.77 -24.91 -0.27
C CYS A 964 -12.31 -26.34 -0.13
N HIS A 965 -13.61 -26.56 -0.39
CA HIS A 965 -14.22 -27.89 -0.27
C HIS A 965 -13.91 -28.81 -1.45
N GLN A 966 -13.44 -28.27 -2.59
CA GLN A 966 -13.12 -29.06 -3.78
C GLN A 966 -11.64 -29.48 -3.86
N ILE A 967 -10.78 -29.08 -2.91
CA ILE A 967 -9.33 -29.35 -2.96
C ILE A 967 -9.04 -30.84 -3.21
N SER A 968 -9.74 -31.73 -2.50
CA SER A 968 -9.57 -33.19 -2.64
C SER A 968 -9.92 -33.76 -4.03
N LYS A 969 -10.64 -33.00 -4.87
CA LYS A 969 -11.03 -33.41 -6.23
C LYS A 969 -10.13 -32.81 -7.31
N MET A 970 -9.24 -31.89 -6.95
CA MET A 970 -8.37 -31.23 -7.92
C MET A 970 -7.26 -32.18 -8.38
N PRO A 971 -6.75 -32.03 -9.61
CA PRO A 971 -5.72 -32.92 -10.14
C PRO A 971 -4.34 -32.63 -9.54
N ASN A 972 -3.52 -33.67 -9.42
CA ASN A 972 -2.09 -33.47 -9.19
C ASN A 972 -1.45 -32.72 -10.37
N LEU A 973 -0.55 -31.79 -10.07
CA LEU A 973 0.23 -31.04 -11.06
C LEU A 973 1.67 -31.51 -11.01
N ALA A 974 2.38 -31.63 -12.14
CA ALA A 974 3.76 -32.11 -12.12
C ALA A 974 4.67 -31.35 -13.06
N PHE A 975 5.80 -30.87 -12.55
CA PHE A 975 6.87 -30.30 -13.36
C PHE A 975 7.83 -31.39 -13.82
N THR A 976 8.26 -31.35 -15.07
CA THR A 976 9.28 -32.27 -15.58
C THR A 976 10.65 -31.62 -15.46
N ILE A 977 11.54 -32.17 -14.63
CA ILE A 977 12.89 -31.65 -14.39
C ILE A 977 13.88 -32.80 -14.52
N ALA A 978 14.88 -32.66 -15.41
CA ALA A 978 15.85 -33.72 -15.72
C ALA A 978 15.19 -35.09 -16.01
N ASN A 979 14.12 -35.09 -16.82
CA ASN A 979 13.32 -36.28 -17.17
C ASN A 979 12.68 -37.01 -15.97
N LYS A 980 12.57 -36.35 -14.82
CA LYS A 980 11.81 -36.82 -13.66
C LYS A 980 10.61 -35.92 -13.42
N THR A 981 9.56 -36.49 -12.86
CA THR A 981 8.34 -35.77 -12.50
C THR A 981 8.37 -35.32 -11.05
N PHE A 982 8.16 -34.02 -10.85
CA PHE A 982 8.06 -33.35 -9.55
C PHE A 982 6.60 -32.96 -9.34
N THR A 983 5.84 -33.88 -8.73
CA THR A 983 4.41 -33.75 -8.48
C THR A 983 4.10 -32.88 -7.25
N LEU A 984 3.14 -31.97 -7.39
CA LEU A 984 2.51 -31.20 -6.33
C LEU A 984 1.06 -31.69 -6.16
N THR A 985 0.66 -32.01 -4.93
CA THR A 985 -0.73 -32.34 -4.61
C THR A 985 -1.58 -31.07 -4.45
N PRO A 986 -2.91 -31.17 -4.54
CA PRO A 986 -3.80 -30.03 -4.28
C PRO A 986 -3.53 -29.30 -2.98
N GLU A 987 -3.22 -30.02 -1.91
CA GLU A 987 -2.90 -29.44 -0.60
C GLU A 987 -1.59 -28.64 -0.61
N GLN A 988 -0.70 -28.94 -1.56
CA GLN A 988 0.57 -28.24 -1.71
C GLN A 988 0.44 -27.00 -2.58
N TYR A 989 -0.29 -27.06 -3.70
CA TYR A 989 -0.38 -25.90 -4.60
C TYR A 989 -1.55 -24.94 -4.30
N ILE A 990 -2.46 -25.28 -3.37
CA ILE A 990 -3.49 -24.35 -2.87
C ILE A 990 -3.00 -23.67 -1.59
N VAL A 991 -3.12 -22.34 -1.54
CA VAL A 991 -2.77 -21.53 -0.37
C VAL A 991 -4.04 -21.21 0.42
N LYS A 992 -4.04 -21.50 1.72
CA LYS A 992 -5.15 -21.24 2.65
C LYS A 992 -4.86 -19.98 3.47
N LEU A 993 -5.85 -19.10 3.58
CA LEU A 993 -5.77 -17.82 4.28
C LEU A 993 -6.87 -17.76 5.35
N GLU A 994 -6.54 -17.32 6.56
CA GLU A 994 -7.50 -17.18 7.68
C GLU A 994 -7.88 -15.70 7.87
N GLN A 995 -9.17 -15.40 7.92
CA GLN A 995 -9.67 -14.05 8.22
C GLN A 995 -10.89 -14.11 9.14
N ALA A 996 -10.82 -13.48 10.31
CA ALA A 996 -11.95 -13.35 11.24
C ALA A 996 -12.70 -14.67 11.52
N GLY A 997 -11.98 -15.81 11.53
CA GLY A 997 -12.54 -17.15 11.73
C GLY A 997 -13.02 -17.88 10.46
N GLN A 998 -12.88 -17.30 9.27
CA GLN A 998 -13.19 -17.93 7.97
C GLN A 998 -11.91 -18.28 7.19
N THR A 999 -11.92 -19.41 6.48
CA THR A 999 -10.82 -19.85 5.60
C THR A 999 -11.13 -19.53 4.15
N MET A 1000 -10.23 -18.82 3.47
CA MET A 1000 -10.26 -18.55 2.04
C MET A 1000 -9.14 -19.33 1.35
N CYS A 1001 -9.40 -19.92 0.19
CA CYS A 1001 -8.40 -20.67 -0.57
C CYS A 1001 -8.12 -19.98 -1.90
N ILE A 1002 -6.84 -19.88 -2.24
CA ILE A 1002 -6.38 -19.29 -3.51
C ILE A 1002 -5.44 -20.26 -4.23
N SER A 1003 -5.43 -20.19 -5.55
CA SER A 1003 -4.45 -20.86 -6.40
C SER A 1003 -3.05 -20.37 -6.07
N GLY A 1004 -2.10 -21.28 -5.89
CA GLY A 1004 -0.68 -20.98 -5.73
C GLY A 1004 0.01 -20.58 -7.05
N PHE A 1005 -0.75 -20.29 -8.11
CA PHE A 1005 -0.25 -19.93 -9.43
C PHE A 1005 -0.64 -18.50 -9.79
N MET A 1006 0.27 -17.81 -10.48
CA MET A 1006 0.05 -16.49 -11.06
C MET A 1006 0.57 -16.44 -12.50
N ALA A 1007 -0.07 -15.62 -13.34
CA ALA A 1007 0.43 -15.36 -14.68
C ALA A 1007 1.63 -14.43 -14.67
N PHE A 1008 2.63 -14.78 -15.47
CA PHE A 1008 3.82 -13.97 -15.71
C PHE A 1008 4.43 -14.34 -17.06
N ASP A 1009 4.15 -13.52 -18.08
CA ASP A 1009 4.66 -13.73 -19.43
C ASP A 1009 5.95 -12.93 -19.64
N ILE A 1010 7.03 -13.64 -19.99
CA ILE A 1010 8.32 -13.03 -20.32
C ILE A 1010 8.56 -13.21 -21.82
N PRO A 1011 8.81 -12.13 -22.58
CA PRO A 1011 9.04 -12.23 -24.00
C PRO A 1011 10.40 -12.90 -24.32
N PRO A 1012 10.54 -13.49 -25.52
CA PRO A 1012 11.83 -13.94 -26.03
C PRO A 1012 12.85 -12.78 -26.07
N PRO A 1013 14.17 -13.04 -25.90
CA PRO A 1013 14.82 -14.36 -25.81
C PRO A 1013 14.89 -14.93 -24.38
N ARG A 1014 14.33 -14.25 -23.37
CA ARG A 1014 14.43 -14.65 -21.96
C ARG A 1014 13.40 -15.71 -21.58
N GLY A 1015 12.17 -15.56 -22.07
CA GLY A 1015 11.10 -16.52 -21.87
C GLY A 1015 10.89 -17.44 -23.08
N PRO A 1016 10.00 -18.43 -22.96
CA PRO A 1016 9.11 -18.65 -21.81
C PRO A 1016 9.84 -19.22 -20.58
N LEU A 1017 9.47 -18.74 -19.39
CA LEU A 1017 10.08 -19.18 -18.15
C LEU A 1017 9.10 -19.28 -16.98
N TRP A 1018 9.47 -20.07 -15.98
CA TRP A 1018 8.76 -20.23 -14.72
C TRP A 1018 9.55 -19.66 -13.55
N ILE A 1019 8.84 -19.21 -12.52
CA ILE A 1019 9.41 -18.91 -11.20
C ILE A 1019 8.86 -19.93 -10.21
N LEU A 1020 9.75 -20.70 -9.61
CA LEU A 1020 9.45 -21.76 -8.65
C LEU A 1020 9.75 -21.25 -7.23
N GLY A 1021 8.73 -20.70 -6.57
CA GLY A 1021 8.81 -20.16 -5.20
C GLY A 1021 8.53 -21.17 -4.09
N ASP A 1022 8.13 -20.66 -2.91
CA ASP A 1022 7.72 -21.45 -1.72
C ASP A 1022 6.82 -22.64 -2.08
N VAL A 1023 5.85 -22.44 -2.96
CA VAL A 1023 4.91 -23.53 -3.30
C VAL A 1023 5.64 -24.80 -3.76
N PHE A 1024 6.68 -24.64 -4.58
CA PHE A 1024 7.53 -25.74 -5.04
C PHE A 1024 8.60 -26.10 -4.00
N MET A 1025 9.32 -25.11 -3.46
CA MET A 1025 10.44 -25.32 -2.54
C MET A 1025 10.01 -25.93 -1.19
N GLY A 1026 8.78 -25.72 -0.76
CA GLY A 1026 8.24 -26.37 0.43
C GLY A 1026 7.95 -27.86 0.21
N ALA A 1027 7.53 -28.24 -1.00
CA ALA A 1027 7.38 -29.65 -1.36
C ALA A 1027 8.73 -30.34 -1.65
N TYR A 1028 9.70 -29.56 -2.13
CA TYR A 1028 11.01 -30.05 -2.55
C TYR A 1028 12.16 -29.26 -1.92
N HIS A 1029 12.84 -29.89 -0.97
CA HIS A 1029 14.12 -29.43 -0.44
C HIS A 1029 15.08 -29.09 -1.58
N THR A 1030 15.59 -27.87 -1.56
CA THR A 1030 16.36 -27.30 -2.67
C THR A 1030 17.78 -27.00 -2.23
N VAL A 1031 18.75 -27.44 -3.04
CA VAL A 1031 20.19 -27.21 -2.84
C VAL A 1031 20.71 -26.34 -3.96
N PHE A 1032 21.39 -25.26 -3.60
CA PHE A 1032 22.06 -24.33 -4.50
C PHE A 1032 23.57 -24.57 -4.42
N ASP A 1033 24.13 -25.23 -5.42
CA ASP A 1033 25.54 -25.64 -5.46
C ASP A 1033 26.30 -24.66 -6.35
N PHE A 1034 26.80 -23.58 -5.73
CA PHE A 1034 27.59 -22.53 -6.40
C PHE A 1034 29.02 -23.00 -6.71
N GLY A 1035 29.50 -24.07 -6.07
CA GLY A 1035 30.76 -24.73 -6.42
C GLY A 1035 30.71 -25.39 -7.80
N LYS A 1036 29.56 -26.00 -8.13
CA LYS A 1036 29.34 -26.72 -9.40
C LYS A 1036 28.33 -26.06 -10.34
N ASN A 1037 27.83 -24.88 -10.01
CA ASN A 1037 26.80 -24.14 -10.75
C ASN A 1037 25.59 -25.00 -11.12
N ARG A 1038 24.95 -25.60 -10.11
CA ARG A 1038 23.79 -26.48 -10.30
C ARG A 1038 22.81 -26.37 -9.14
N ILE A 1039 21.57 -26.80 -9.37
CA ILE A 1039 20.49 -26.80 -8.37
C ILE A 1039 20.04 -28.25 -8.18
N GLY A 1040 19.79 -28.65 -6.94
CA GLY A 1040 19.39 -30.02 -6.57
C GLY A 1040 18.04 -30.06 -5.86
N PHE A 1041 17.15 -30.93 -6.29
CA PHE A 1041 15.82 -31.09 -5.70
C PHE A 1041 15.62 -32.50 -5.15
N ALA A 1042 15.16 -32.59 -3.90
CA ALA A 1042 14.71 -33.83 -3.26
C ALA A 1042 13.36 -33.59 -2.58
N LYS A 1043 12.57 -34.64 -2.37
CA LYS A 1043 11.29 -34.50 -1.65
C LYS A 1043 11.57 -34.03 -0.23
N SER A 1044 10.90 -32.98 0.23
CA SER A 1044 11.00 -32.53 1.62
C SER A 1044 10.56 -33.63 2.59
N ALA A 1045 11.20 -33.68 3.76
CA ALA A 1045 10.91 -34.68 4.79
C ALA A 1045 9.51 -34.54 5.39
#